data_AF-A0A815L0M6-F1
#
_entry.id   AF-A0A815L0M6-F1
#
_cell.length_a   1.000
_cell.length_b   1.000
_cell.length_c   1.000
_cell.angle_alpha   90.00
_cell.angle_beta   90.00
_cell.angle_gamma   90.00
#
_symmetry.space_group_name_H-M   'P 1'
#
loop_
_entity.id
_entity.type
_entity.pdbx_description
1 polymer ?
#
loop_
_entity_poly.entity_id
_entity_poly.type
_entity_poly.pdbx_seq_one_letter_code
_entity_poly.pdbx_strand_id
1 'polypeptide(L)'
;MSSETKDFECHCTDSINLGTRKPIGKIKVVILSLRRIITLSDNTIQVLNSDNLQFISNIKLKNIITFAVSNKFTQGASIDMCVSTKRNKLQIYRLDRTNINLIHEISIQDPLISIGMDECGILACSKTTYFTYRPTMNNDRRSTGSLQTIFTSHDPSIIACFTNIKPGEYLLNGPNIGITTTLEGTSQRTPMMFISQPNDFIYSQPYLLVLVKDYIHIYSYLDDQLKQEIPLKNCQTLINISEENRNNILTNTRDSIYLLESLSIKEQIDQLLNTYRLQEALTLAENTCPSIEKHSTDLLILSTKKRIGLIEFNAMNVIRALYLFDDINLDFHEIMLQIPNFLPLYSPWPDLDENTKSQYILWLNAFCDYMTKRSEEFSCQSDYYPSLLKAYLIIKSRETIIEFLEKYASYISIDFYHLLFHIKLYHGAAILYSAHDKHEQTIDIWKKIVLNEYSNDDTFPGIWIIAQYILERNLDRSFEFSVAKWLLEQNEEELAIKIFITKYQNESNHDPFNSNKVTNLLKSYPIALRNYLEEAVFKLMIETDEIHTMLVNIYLDEVLSETSDDNEQTRIKLQKFLVKSNSYRIQAVLNRINQTKQFKRELALLYGKLNDFEQAFQILVNELEDYQYAENYCVALSHDKSNDDRKIVAHALFNVFLASLDKHPNEITEAVHHLLCNNEIEFDFIEILKRLPSQWSILSLKDILLRAMRTYSYIERSTKLKIALNRIQNEKLNIKLTKLKCSNVIINEYRRCKHCLQQFYETSCIVYQDGSQVHVHCAKQLN
;
A
#
# COMPACT_ATOMS: atom_id res chain seq x y z
N MET A 1 -5.66 31.87 -36.62
CA MET A 1 -5.92 33.15 -35.95
C MET A 1 -6.68 34.06 -36.90
N SER A 2 -7.95 34.34 -36.62
CA SER A 2 -8.71 35.38 -37.30
C SER A 2 -8.28 36.73 -36.76
N SER A 3 -7.92 37.67 -37.64
CA SER A 3 -7.63 39.05 -37.27
C SER A 3 -8.94 39.81 -37.09
N GLU A 4 -9.28 40.16 -35.85
CA GLU A 4 -10.31 41.18 -35.61
C GLU A 4 -9.68 42.56 -35.77
N THR A 5 -10.30 43.41 -36.59
CA THR A 5 -9.90 44.80 -36.74
C THR A 5 -10.73 45.64 -35.79
N LYS A 6 -10.06 46.38 -34.91
CA LYS A 6 -10.69 47.38 -34.04
C LYS A 6 -10.20 48.75 -34.48
N ASP A 7 -11.14 49.64 -34.77
CA ASP A 7 -10.81 51.03 -35.09
C ASP A 7 -10.58 51.79 -33.77
N PHE A 8 -9.41 52.42 -33.66
CA PHE A 8 -9.09 53.31 -32.54
C PHE A 8 -9.12 54.76 -33.04
N GLU A 9 -9.90 55.61 -32.37
CA GLU A 9 -9.88 57.05 -32.63
C GLU A 9 -8.73 57.72 -31.87
N CYS A 10 -7.77 58.29 -32.61
CA CYS A 10 -6.67 59.05 -32.04
C CYS A 10 -7.04 60.55 -32.00
N HIS A 11 -7.05 61.17 -30.83
CA HIS A 11 -7.21 62.62 -30.70
C HIS A 11 -5.87 63.29 -30.39
N CYS A 12 -5.56 64.39 -31.09
CA CYS A 12 -4.38 65.21 -30.79
C CYS A 12 -4.62 65.99 -29.50
N THR A 13 -3.79 65.78 -28.47
CA THR A 13 -3.90 66.48 -27.19
C THR A 13 -3.11 67.78 -27.17
N ASP A 14 -1.87 67.77 -27.66
CA ASP A 14 -0.96 68.90 -27.70
C ASP A 14 -0.09 68.86 -28.97
N SER A 15 0.33 70.02 -29.44
CA SER A 15 1.24 70.14 -30.60
C SER A 15 2.30 71.20 -30.40
N ILE A 16 3.54 70.91 -30.84
CA ILE A 16 4.65 71.87 -30.81
C ILE A 16 5.38 71.89 -32.15
N ASN A 17 5.78 73.08 -32.59
CA ASN A 17 6.62 73.25 -33.77
C ASN A 17 8.11 73.22 -33.38
N LEU A 18 8.87 72.27 -33.94
CA LEU A 18 10.30 72.09 -33.65
C LEU A 18 11.21 73.14 -34.31
N GLY A 19 10.66 73.97 -35.21
CA GLY A 19 11.40 75.02 -35.90
C GLY A 19 12.41 74.49 -36.94
N THR A 20 12.27 73.25 -37.39
CA THR A 20 13.12 72.61 -38.40
C THR A 20 12.42 72.49 -39.75
N ARG A 21 13.17 72.58 -40.85
CA ARG A 21 12.62 72.56 -42.22
C ARG A 21 12.34 71.15 -42.74
N LYS A 22 12.94 70.14 -42.11
CA LYS A 22 12.84 68.73 -42.49
C LYS A 22 11.97 67.97 -41.49
N PRO A 23 11.24 66.93 -41.91
CA PRO A 23 10.50 66.08 -41.00
C PRO A 23 11.44 65.47 -39.96
N ILE A 24 10.85 65.05 -38.83
CA ILE A 24 11.59 64.39 -37.77
C ILE A 24 12.07 63.04 -38.31
N GLY A 25 13.39 62.83 -38.32
CA GLY A 25 14.00 61.61 -38.84
C GLY A 25 14.02 60.47 -37.82
N LYS A 26 14.06 60.78 -36.53
CA LYS A 26 14.02 59.79 -35.44
C LYS A 26 13.50 60.42 -34.16
N ILE A 27 12.67 59.68 -33.42
CA ILE A 27 12.15 60.08 -32.11
C ILE A 27 12.41 58.95 -31.13
N LYS A 28 12.82 59.27 -29.90
CA LYS A 28 12.87 58.32 -28.79
C LYS A 28 12.32 58.96 -27.53
N VAL A 29 11.37 58.28 -26.90
CA VAL A 29 10.74 58.73 -25.66
C VAL A 29 11.41 58.03 -24.48
N VAL A 30 11.69 58.78 -23.42
CA VAL A 30 12.35 58.34 -22.19
C VAL A 30 11.43 58.68 -21.02
N ILE A 31 10.53 57.76 -20.67
CA ILE A 31 9.39 58.03 -19.78
C ILE A 31 9.72 57.76 -18.30
N LEU A 32 10.40 56.64 -18.00
CA LEU A 32 10.43 56.05 -16.65
C LEU A 32 11.13 56.87 -15.55
N SER A 33 11.93 57.90 -15.86
CA SER A 33 12.54 58.74 -14.80
C SER A 33 12.97 60.16 -15.21
N LEU A 34 13.30 60.39 -16.48
CA LEU A 34 13.69 61.71 -16.98
C LEU A 34 12.54 62.50 -17.62
N ARG A 35 11.46 61.82 -18.04
CA ARG A 35 10.30 62.43 -18.73
C ARG A 35 10.75 63.30 -19.90
N ARG A 36 11.44 62.67 -20.86
CA ARG A 36 12.04 63.36 -22.02
C ARG A 36 11.62 62.75 -23.34
N ILE A 37 11.50 63.60 -24.35
CA ILE A 37 11.37 63.21 -25.75
C ILE A 37 12.60 63.71 -26.48
N ILE A 38 13.37 62.81 -27.06
CA ILE A 38 14.56 63.12 -27.84
C ILE A 38 14.16 63.03 -29.30
N THR A 39 14.30 64.14 -30.02
CA THR A 39 13.97 64.22 -31.44
C THR A 39 15.21 64.53 -32.25
N LEU A 40 15.37 63.86 -33.38
CA LEU A 40 16.37 64.16 -34.38
C LEU A 40 15.68 64.77 -35.60
N SER A 41 15.89 66.06 -35.81
CA SER A 41 15.39 66.76 -36.99
C SER A 41 16.48 67.67 -37.57
N ASP A 42 16.59 67.69 -38.90
CA ASP A 42 17.59 68.44 -39.65
C ASP A 42 19.05 68.27 -39.15
N ASN A 43 19.43 67.03 -38.81
CA ASN A 43 20.73 66.68 -38.21
C ASN A 43 21.02 67.34 -36.85
N THR A 44 19.98 67.74 -36.14
CA THR A 44 20.08 68.28 -34.78
C THR A 44 19.25 67.45 -33.82
N ILE A 45 19.86 67.07 -32.69
CA ILE A 45 19.10 66.48 -31.58
C ILE A 45 18.58 67.62 -30.71
N GLN A 46 17.28 67.56 -30.43
CA GLN A 46 16.60 68.40 -29.45
C GLN A 46 15.94 67.51 -28.40
N VAL A 47 16.00 67.95 -27.14
CA VAL A 47 15.36 67.24 -26.03
C VAL A 47 14.22 68.10 -25.48
N LEU A 48 13.04 67.51 -25.46
CA LEU A 48 11.79 68.10 -24.99
C LEU A 48 11.39 67.41 -23.69
N ASN A 49 10.62 68.09 -22.85
CA ASN A 49 9.94 67.47 -21.72
C ASN A 49 8.70 66.70 -22.21
N SER A 50 8.48 65.48 -21.75
CA SER A 50 7.33 64.67 -22.18
C SER A 50 5.99 65.24 -21.73
N ASP A 51 5.94 65.91 -20.58
CA ASP A 51 4.68 66.31 -19.95
C ASP A 51 4.06 67.55 -20.60
N ASN A 52 4.87 68.42 -21.19
CA ASN A 52 4.42 69.71 -21.73
C ASN A 52 5.06 70.08 -23.08
N LEU A 53 5.81 69.15 -23.68
CA LEU A 53 6.53 69.31 -24.96
C LEU A 53 7.50 70.51 -25.00
N GLN A 54 7.84 71.16 -23.89
CA GLN A 54 8.73 72.33 -23.89
C GLN A 54 10.20 71.94 -24.10
N PHE A 55 10.95 72.82 -24.78
CA PHE A 55 12.39 72.63 -25.00
C PHE A 55 13.21 72.77 -23.72
N ILE A 56 14.23 71.94 -23.59
CA ILE A 56 15.27 72.10 -22.57
C ILE A 56 16.43 72.86 -23.20
N SER A 57 16.51 74.16 -22.90
CA SER A 57 17.34 75.15 -23.59
C SER A 57 18.83 74.81 -23.70
N ASN A 58 19.35 73.94 -22.83
CA ASN A 58 20.78 73.62 -22.76
C ASN A 58 21.20 72.44 -23.66
N ILE A 59 20.25 71.79 -24.34
CA ILE A 59 20.48 70.50 -24.97
C ILE A 59 20.20 70.56 -26.48
N LYS A 60 21.19 71.03 -27.25
CA LYS A 60 21.15 71.03 -28.72
C LYS A 60 22.47 70.54 -29.31
N LEU A 61 22.46 69.33 -29.84
CA LEU A 61 23.62 68.76 -30.55
C LEU A 61 23.40 68.92 -32.07
N LYS A 62 24.45 69.25 -32.83
CA LYS A 62 24.40 69.46 -34.29
C LYS A 62 25.25 68.43 -35.04
N ASN A 63 24.97 68.28 -36.34
CA ASN A 63 25.67 67.37 -37.26
C ASN A 63 25.50 65.89 -36.96
N ILE A 64 24.30 65.48 -36.53
CA ILE A 64 23.98 64.12 -36.12
C ILE A 64 23.25 63.38 -37.24
N ILE A 65 23.65 62.13 -37.48
CA ILE A 65 23.01 61.25 -38.46
C ILE A 65 21.93 60.37 -37.81
N THR A 66 22.26 59.74 -36.68
CA THR A 66 21.37 58.83 -35.96
C THR A 66 21.78 58.76 -34.49
N PHE A 67 20.88 58.28 -33.62
CA PHE A 67 21.15 58.12 -32.20
C PHE A 67 20.44 56.91 -31.59
N ALA A 68 20.96 56.43 -30.46
CA ALA A 68 20.37 55.40 -29.63
C ALA A 68 20.45 55.80 -28.16
N VAL A 69 19.56 55.29 -27.33
CA VAL A 69 19.48 55.62 -25.89
C VAL A 69 19.38 54.30 -25.12
N SER A 70 20.09 54.20 -23.98
CA SER A 70 20.07 53.00 -23.14
C SER A 70 18.73 52.86 -22.44
N ASN A 71 18.30 51.62 -22.21
CA ASN A 71 17.09 51.32 -21.45
C ASN A 71 17.36 51.22 -19.92
N LYS A 72 18.61 51.12 -19.46
CA LYS A 72 18.99 51.08 -18.03
C LYS A 72 19.65 52.37 -17.55
N PHE A 73 19.37 52.72 -16.29
CA PHE A 73 19.94 53.87 -15.60
C PHE A 73 21.34 53.58 -15.07
N THR A 74 22.24 54.55 -15.23
CA THR A 74 23.50 54.57 -14.50
C THR A 74 23.30 55.13 -13.09
N GLN A 75 24.21 54.81 -12.16
CA GLN A 75 24.19 55.33 -10.79
C GLN A 75 24.01 56.86 -10.82
N GLY A 76 22.89 57.37 -10.28
CA GLY A 76 22.53 58.80 -10.32
C GLY A 76 21.34 59.20 -11.19
N ALA A 77 20.51 58.26 -11.66
CA ALA A 77 19.31 58.52 -12.48
C ALA A 77 19.61 59.23 -13.81
N SER A 78 20.73 58.87 -14.42
CA SER A 78 21.18 59.33 -15.73
C SER A 78 21.15 58.20 -16.76
N ILE A 79 21.10 58.56 -18.03
CA ILE A 79 20.97 57.61 -19.15
C ILE A 79 22.04 57.90 -20.18
N ASP A 80 22.71 56.84 -20.64
CA ASP A 80 23.66 56.98 -21.73
C ASP A 80 22.94 57.06 -23.09
N MET A 81 23.43 57.92 -23.98
CA MET A 81 22.93 58.17 -25.33
C MET A 81 24.12 58.08 -26.30
N CYS A 82 24.01 57.20 -27.28
CA CYS A 82 25.00 57.07 -28.34
C CYS A 82 24.54 57.84 -29.58
N VAL A 83 25.46 58.59 -30.20
CA VAL A 83 25.18 59.48 -31.31
C VAL A 83 26.22 59.30 -32.40
N SER A 84 25.79 59.16 -33.66
CA SER A 84 26.69 59.24 -34.82
C SER A 84 26.67 60.62 -35.45
N THR A 85 27.85 61.15 -35.77
CA THR A 85 28.02 62.46 -36.39
C THR A 85 28.40 62.37 -37.87
N LYS A 86 28.15 63.44 -38.63
CA LYS A 86 28.56 63.58 -40.04
C LYS A 86 30.08 63.51 -40.29
N ARG A 87 30.88 63.59 -39.23
CA ARG A 87 32.34 63.46 -39.31
C ARG A 87 32.81 62.02 -39.06
N ASN A 88 31.91 61.05 -39.22
CA ASN A 88 32.10 59.62 -38.95
C ASN A 88 32.65 59.36 -37.54
N LYS A 89 32.08 60.04 -36.54
CA LYS A 89 32.41 59.83 -35.13
C LYS A 89 31.20 59.33 -34.37
N LEU A 90 31.40 58.31 -33.54
CA LEU A 90 30.44 57.79 -32.59
C LEU A 90 30.75 58.35 -31.20
N GLN A 91 29.82 59.14 -30.67
CA GLN A 91 29.94 59.86 -29.41
C GLN A 91 28.95 59.28 -28.39
N ILE A 92 29.42 58.99 -27.18
CA ILE A 92 28.61 58.51 -26.06
C ILE A 92 28.45 59.66 -25.08
N TYR A 93 27.20 60.06 -24.86
CA TYR A 93 26.80 61.13 -23.98
C TYR A 93 26.04 60.57 -22.78
N ARG A 94 26.24 61.13 -21.59
CA ARG A 94 25.40 60.90 -20.41
C ARG A 94 24.37 62.01 -20.29
N LEU A 95 23.10 61.62 -20.31
CA LEU A 95 21.94 62.48 -20.12
C LEU A 95 21.54 62.48 -18.65
N ASP A 96 21.73 63.61 -17.97
CA ASP A 96 21.16 63.86 -16.64
C ASP A 96 19.83 64.63 -16.78
N ARG A 97 19.20 65.02 -15.66
CA ARG A 97 17.93 65.79 -15.68
C ARG A 97 18.04 67.14 -16.40
N THR A 98 19.21 67.77 -16.37
CA THR A 98 19.43 69.15 -16.85
C THR A 98 20.54 69.30 -17.88
N ASN A 99 21.53 68.40 -17.89
CA ASN A 99 22.76 68.54 -18.68
C ASN A 99 23.05 67.29 -19.53
N ILE A 100 23.83 67.49 -20.60
CA ILE A 100 24.44 66.43 -21.40
C ILE A 100 25.96 66.48 -21.23
N ASN A 101 26.58 65.37 -20.83
CA ASN A 101 28.03 65.26 -20.71
C ASN A 101 28.60 64.27 -21.74
N LEU A 102 29.63 64.65 -22.51
CA LEU A 102 30.33 63.72 -23.39
C LEU A 102 31.25 62.81 -22.57
N ILE A 103 31.06 61.50 -22.65
CA ILE A 103 31.87 60.50 -21.95
C ILE A 103 33.00 59.99 -22.86
N HIS A 104 32.66 59.66 -24.10
CA HIS A 104 33.57 58.97 -24.99
C HIS A 104 33.32 59.33 -26.46
N GLU A 105 34.38 59.34 -27.26
CA GLU A 105 34.33 59.63 -28.70
C GLU A 105 35.22 58.63 -29.45
N ILE A 106 34.64 58.00 -30.48
CA ILE A 106 35.27 56.97 -31.30
C ILE A 106 35.19 57.40 -32.75
N SER A 107 36.30 57.30 -33.49
CA SER A 107 36.32 57.57 -34.93
C SER A 107 36.05 56.29 -35.71
N ILE A 108 35.10 56.35 -36.64
CA ILE A 108 34.67 55.25 -37.51
C ILE A 108 34.98 55.65 -38.96
N GLN A 109 35.23 54.67 -39.82
CA GLN A 109 35.56 54.93 -41.23
C GLN A 109 34.32 55.33 -42.04
N ASP A 110 33.20 54.64 -41.80
CA ASP A 110 31.95 54.80 -42.56
C ASP A 110 30.85 55.56 -41.79
N PRO A 111 29.94 56.26 -42.49
CA PRO A 111 28.76 56.86 -41.86
C PRO A 111 27.78 55.78 -41.40
N LEU A 112 27.35 55.88 -40.14
CA LEU A 112 26.41 54.93 -39.54
C LEU A 112 24.96 55.29 -39.87
N ILE A 113 24.13 54.29 -40.15
CA ILE A 113 22.70 54.42 -40.47
C ILE A 113 21.86 54.17 -39.23
N SER A 114 22.14 53.08 -38.51
CA SER A 114 21.42 52.73 -37.28
C SER A 114 22.39 52.33 -36.18
N ILE A 115 21.97 52.64 -34.94
CA ILE A 115 22.71 52.35 -33.71
C ILE A 115 21.71 51.74 -32.75
N GLY A 116 22.16 50.70 -32.05
CA GLY A 116 21.49 49.99 -30.98
C GLY A 116 22.40 50.01 -29.78
N MET A 117 21.81 50.18 -28.60
CA MET A 117 22.58 50.25 -27.37
C MET A 117 21.85 49.53 -26.28
N ASP A 118 22.53 48.53 -25.74
CA ASP A 118 22.09 47.70 -24.63
C ASP A 118 23.06 47.88 -23.45
N GLU A 119 22.79 47.18 -22.37
CA GLU A 119 23.61 47.20 -21.15
C GLU A 119 25.04 46.71 -21.37
N CYS A 120 25.20 45.77 -22.30
CA CYS A 120 26.47 45.09 -22.53
C CYS A 120 27.37 45.83 -23.53
N GLY A 121 26.82 46.69 -24.38
CA GLY A 121 27.56 47.37 -25.44
C GLY A 121 26.68 48.04 -26.50
N ILE A 122 27.34 48.54 -27.54
CA ILE A 122 26.74 49.27 -28.66
C ILE A 122 26.92 48.44 -29.94
N LEU A 123 25.84 48.26 -30.69
CA LEU A 123 25.87 47.74 -32.05
C LEU A 123 25.56 48.90 -33.01
N ALA A 124 26.40 49.08 -34.03
CA ALA A 124 26.20 50.13 -35.02
C ALA A 124 26.36 49.53 -36.42
N CYS A 125 25.54 49.95 -37.38
CA CYS A 125 25.68 49.53 -38.76
C CYS A 125 25.86 50.71 -39.70
N SER A 126 26.75 50.54 -40.68
CA SER A 126 26.84 51.37 -41.88
C SER A 126 26.02 50.74 -43.01
N LYS A 127 26.16 51.23 -44.25
CA LYS A 127 25.52 50.60 -45.43
C LYS A 127 26.02 49.17 -45.68
N THR A 128 27.26 48.89 -45.31
CA THR A 128 27.95 47.65 -45.71
C THR A 128 28.52 46.90 -44.51
N THR A 129 28.72 47.54 -43.36
CA THR A 129 29.48 47.00 -42.24
C THR A 129 28.73 47.08 -40.92
N TYR A 130 28.77 46.01 -40.12
CA TYR A 130 28.28 45.99 -38.74
C TYR A 130 29.47 46.05 -37.77
N PHE A 131 29.36 46.93 -36.78
CA PHE A 131 30.36 47.19 -35.75
C PHE A 131 29.79 46.96 -34.37
N THR A 132 30.55 46.30 -33.50
CA THR A 132 30.29 46.29 -32.06
C THR A 132 31.31 47.12 -31.32
N TYR A 133 30.84 47.76 -30.26
CA TYR A 133 31.67 48.44 -29.29
C TYR A 133 31.30 47.99 -27.89
N ARG A 134 32.29 47.45 -27.16
CA ARG A 134 32.13 47.06 -25.76
C ARG A 134 32.89 48.03 -24.86
N PRO A 135 32.20 48.80 -24.00
CA PRO A 135 32.89 49.63 -23.01
C PRO A 135 33.52 48.73 -21.94
N THR A 136 34.84 48.75 -21.76
CA THR A 136 35.49 48.10 -20.61
C THR A 136 35.59 49.10 -19.45
N MET A 137 35.21 48.68 -18.26
CA MET A 137 35.35 49.48 -17.04
C MET A 137 36.75 49.23 -16.47
N ASN A 138 37.65 50.21 -16.62
CA ASN A 138 38.86 50.28 -15.80
C ASN A 138 38.58 51.18 -14.58
N ASN A 139 39.22 50.86 -13.45
CA ASN A 139 39.08 51.60 -12.17
C ASN A 139 39.36 53.12 -12.28
N ASP A 140 40.00 53.58 -13.36
CA ASP A 140 40.33 54.97 -13.64
C ASP A 140 39.29 55.73 -14.49
N ARG A 141 37.97 55.52 -14.32
CA ARG A 141 36.87 56.34 -14.91
C ARG A 141 36.93 56.65 -16.42
N ARG A 142 37.85 56.04 -17.18
CA ARG A 142 38.01 56.13 -18.64
C ARG A 142 37.63 54.78 -19.21
N SER A 143 36.52 54.74 -19.92
CA SER A 143 36.12 53.57 -20.70
C SER A 143 37.07 53.42 -21.88
N THR A 144 38.07 52.56 -21.77
CA THR A 144 38.73 51.99 -22.96
C THR A 144 37.75 50.97 -23.52
N GLY A 145 37.36 51.07 -24.78
CA GLY A 145 36.48 50.04 -25.38
C GLY A 145 37.08 49.53 -26.68
N SER A 146 36.88 48.25 -26.95
CA SER A 146 37.27 47.64 -28.22
C SER A 146 36.16 47.86 -29.25
N LEU A 147 36.53 48.40 -30.42
CA LEU A 147 35.67 48.43 -31.60
C LEU A 147 36.02 47.23 -32.48
N GLN A 148 35.02 46.41 -32.81
CA GLN A 148 35.20 45.21 -33.61
C GLN A 148 34.24 45.22 -34.80
N THR A 149 34.74 44.86 -35.98
CA THR A 149 33.92 44.64 -37.18
C THR A 149 33.39 43.21 -37.16
N ILE A 150 32.07 43.02 -37.16
CA ILE A 150 31.47 41.68 -37.17
C ILE A 150 31.34 41.16 -38.60
N PHE A 151 30.66 41.92 -39.45
CA PHE A 151 30.25 41.47 -40.77
C PHE A 151 30.30 42.62 -41.76
N THR A 152 30.83 42.35 -42.95
CA THR A 152 30.84 43.25 -44.09
C THR A 152 30.09 42.59 -45.24
N SER A 153 28.94 43.16 -45.63
CA SER A 153 28.23 42.79 -46.82
C SER A 153 28.74 43.55 -48.04
N HIS A 154 28.86 42.84 -49.16
CA HIS A 154 29.13 43.42 -50.47
C HIS A 154 27.87 43.53 -51.34
N ASP A 155 26.73 43.04 -50.87
CA ASP A 155 25.46 43.07 -51.61
C ASP A 155 24.71 44.40 -51.41
N PRO A 156 24.46 45.17 -52.49
CA PRO A 156 23.80 46.47 -52.40
C PRO A 156 22.29 46.38 -52.16
N SER A 157 21.70 45.19 -52.30
CA SER A 157 20.28 44.93 -52.04
C SER A 157 19.94 44.76 -50.55
N ILE A 158 20.96 44.55 -49.70
CA ILE A 158 20.76 44.33 -48.28
C ILE A 158 20.55 45.68 -47.59
N ILE A 159 19.43 45.79 -46.90
CA ILE A 159 19.17 46.91 -45.99
C ILE A 159 19.78 46.53 -44.64
N ALA A 160 20.81 47.25 -44.22
CA ALA A 160 21.46 47.01 -42.94
C ALA A 160 20.50 47.35 -41.78
N CYS A 161 19.99 46.32 -41.12
CA CYS A 161 19.09 46.42 -39.97
C CYS A 161 19.40 45.31 -38.96
N PHE A 162 19.03 45.54 -37.71
CA PHE A 162 19.22 44.58 -36.62
C PHE A 162 18.14 44.76 -35.55
N THR A 163 17.91 43.73 -34.75
CA THR A 163 17.10 43.78 -33.52
C THR A 163 17.87 43.19 -32.36
N ASN A 164 17.62 43.70 -31.16
CA ASN A 164 18.08 43.08 -29.91
C ASN A 164 17.18 41.86 -29.61
N ILE A 165 17.79 40.73 -29.27
CA ILE A 165 17.10 39.52 -28.80
C ILE A 165 17.16 39.44 -27.27
N LYS A 166 18.37 39.52 -26.72
CA LYS A 166 18.70 39.55 -25.30
C LYS A 166 19.87 40.51 -25.08
N PRO A 167 20.09 41.05 -23.87
CA PRO A 167 21.21 41.94 -23.60
C PRO A 167 22.55 41.37 -24.10
N GLY A 168 23.14 42.00 -25.12
CA GLY A 168 24.41 41.58 -25.73
C GLY A 168 24.31 40.56 -26.88
N GLU A 169 23.10 40.12 -27.24
CA GLU A 169 22.78 39.26 -28.39
C GLU A 169 21.86 39.97 -29.38
N TYR A 170 22.32 40.05 -30.63
CA TYR A 170 21.62 40.77 -31.69
C TYR A 170 21.36 39.87 -32.89
N LEU A 171 20.24 40.09 -33.57
CA LEU A 171 19.97 39.49 -34.88
C LEU A 171 20.34 40.49 -35.98
N LEU A 172 21.19 40.11 -36.90
CA LEU A 172 21.67 40.91 -38.02
C LEU A 172 21.02 40.48 -39.34
N ASN A 173 20.73 41.44 -40.22
CA ASN A 173 20.22 41.14 -41.56
C ASN A 173 21.35 40.72 -42.51
N GLY A 174 21.21 39.55 -43.11
CA GLY A 174 22.00 39.07 -44.24
C GLY A 174 21.14 38.88 -45.50
N PRO A 175 21.68 38.23 -46.55
CA PRO A 175 20.94 37.94 -47.79
C PRO A 175 19.90 36.83 -47.54
N ASN A 176 18.63 37.22 -47.35
CA ASN A 176 17.53 36.33 -46.96
C ASN A 176 17.81 35.50 -45.69
N ILE A 177 18.73 35.93 -44.83
CA ILE A 177 19.08 35.22 -43.60
C ILE A 177 19.17 36.17 -42.40
N GLY A 178 18.81 35.68 -41.23
CA GLY A 178 19.00 36.34 -39.95
C GLY A 178 20.13 35.67 -39.18
N ILE A 179 21.21 36.40 -38.92
CA ILE A 179 22.38 35.88 -38.21
C ILE A 179 22.39 36.42 -36.79
N THR A 180 22.35 35.54 -35.79
CA THR A 180 22.48 35.91 -34.38
C THR A 180 23.94 36.12 -34.04
N THR A 181 24.31 37.23 -33.43
CA THR A 181 25.69 37.52 -33.03
C THR A 181 25.76 38.14 -31.65
N THR A 182 26.71 37.68 -30.84
CA THR A 182 27.08 38.34 -29.59
C THR A 182 27.92 39.60 -29.86
N LEU A 183 28.15 40.41 -28.84
CA LEU A 183 29.07 41.55 -28.91
C LEU A 183 30.52 41.18 -29.30
N GLU A 184 30.92 39.93 -29.07
CA GLU A 184 32.25 39.40 -29.42
C GLU A 184 32.33 38.93 -30.88
N GLY A 185 31.22 39.01 -31.62
CA GLY A 185 31.11 38.58 -33.02
C GLY A 185 30.92 37.07 -33.19
N THR A 186 30.61 36.34 -32.11
CA THR A 186 30.33 34.90 -32.16
C THR A 186 28.85 34.63 -32.38
N SER A 187 28.51 33.64 -33.22
CA SER A 187 27.14 33.14 -33.36
C SER A 187 26.96 31.89 -32.51
N GLN A 188 25.90 31.84 -31.72
CA GLN A 188 25.53 30.66 -30.93
C GLN A 188 24.41 29.83 -31.59
N ARG A 189 23.71 30.39 -32.58
CA ARG A 189 22.60 29.73 -33.28
C ARG A 189 22.89 29.61 -34.78
N THR A 190 22.27 28.63 -35.42
CA THR A 190 22.21 28.56 -36.88
C THR A 190 21.45 29.75 -37.45
N PRO A 191 21.87 30.28 -38.62
CA PRO A 191 21.16 31.39 -39.26
C PRO A 191 19.71 31.02 -39.60
N MET A 192 18.78 31.93 -39.32
CA MET A 192 17.37 31.79 -39.71
C MET A 192 17.21 32.08 -41.19
N MET A 193 16.44 31.27 -41.90
CA MET A 193 16.15 31.48 -43.33
C MET A 193 14.85 32.25 -43.51
N PHE A 194 14.90 33.37 -44.25
CA PHE A 194 13.73 34.16 -44.61
C PHE A 194 13.28 33.84 -46.04
N ILE A 195 11.97 33.94 -46.28
CA ILE A 195 11.38 33.70 -47.62
C ILE A 195 11.83 34.77 -48.62
N SER A 196 12.09 35.98 -48.13
CA SER A 196 12.42 37.16 -48.92
C SER A 196 13.23 38.15 -48.09
N GLN A 197 13.90 39.09 -48.78
CA GLN A 197 14.80 40.03 -48.13
C GLN A 197 14.05 40.92 -47.13
N PRO A 198 14.45 40.94 -45.84
CA PRO A 198 13.87 41.83 -44.85
C PRO A 198 14.18 43.29 -45.13
N ASN A 199 13.17 44.14 -45.02
CA ASN A 199 13.32 45.59 -44.95
C ASN A 199 13.60 46.06 -43.52
N ASP A 200 12.97 45.40 -42.55
CA ASP A 200 13.12 45.63 -41.12
C ASP A 200 12.69 44.36 -40.37
N PHE A 201 13.10 44.18 -39.12
CA PHE A 201 12.56 43.12 -38.28
C PHE A 201 12.65 43.48 -36.80
N ILE A 202 11.71 42.94 -36.02
CA ILE A 202 11.64 43.19 -34.58
C ILE A 202 11.40 41.89 -33.83
N TYR A 203 12.13 41.73 -32.73
CA TYR A 203 11.95 40.60 -31.83
C TYR A 203 10.92 40.94 -30.75
N SER A 204 9.94 40.05 -30.60
CA SER A 204 8.88 40.12 -29.60
C SER A 204 8.67 38.70 -29.07
N GLN A 205 9.38 38.34 -27.99
CA GLN A 205 9.42 36.98 -27.45
C GLN A 205 8.02 36.32 -27.39
N PRO A 206 7.84 35.09 -27.92
CA PRO A 206 8.83 34.22 -28.59
C PRO A 206 8.92 34.37 -30.12
N TYR A 207 8.36 35.42 -30.70
CA TYR A 207 8.23 35.61 -32.14
C TYR A 207 9.20 36.66 -32.71
N LEU A 208 9.55 36.49 -33.98
CA LEU A 208 10.30 37.45 -34.79
C LEU A 208 9.39 37.94 -35.92
N LEU A 209 9.12 39.24 -35.96
CA LEU A 209 8.33 39.84 -37.04
C LEU A 209 9.27 40.44 -38.07
N VAL A 210 9.15 39.97 -39.31
CA VAL A 210 9.99 40.35 -40.43
C VAL A 210 9.14 41.15 -41.40
N LEU A 211 9.49 42.43 -41.56
CA LEU A 211 8.85 43.32 -42.52
C LEU A 211 9.43 43.09 -43.91
N VAL A 212 8.56 42.71 -44.83
CA VAL A 212 8.83 42.58 -46.26
C VAL A 212 7.93 43.60 -46.98
N LYS A 213 8.20 43.88 -48.25
CA LYS A 213 7.51 44.90 -49.07
C LYS A 213 5.98 44.95 -48.90
N ASP A 214 5.30 43.81 -48.97
CA ASP A 214 3.83 43.72 -48.95
C ASP A 214 3.26 42.89 -47.79
N TYR A 215 4.13 42.35 -46.94
CA TYR A 215 3.77 41.40 -45.88
C TYR A 215 4.61 41.61 -44.62
N ILE A 216 4.01 41.31 -43.48
CA ILE A 216 4.72 41.06 -42.24
C ILE A 216 4.70 39.55 -41.99
N HIS A 217 5.87 38.92 -42.04
CA HIS A 217 6.04 37.50 -41.76
C HIS A 217 6.37 37.31 -40.28
N ILE A 218 5.61 36.45 -39.61
CA ILE A 218 5.81 36.11 -38.19
C ILE A 218 6.48 34.75 -38.12
N TYR A 219 7.76 34.76 -37.76
CA TYR A 219 8.54 33.55 -37.49
C TYR A 219 8.50 33.24 -36.00
N SER A 220 8.42 31.95 -35.67
CA SER A 220 8.69 31.49 -34.32
C SER A 220 10.19 31.39 -34.13
N TYR A 221 10.70 32.08 -33.10
CA TYR A 221 12.11 32.01 -32.75
C TYR A 221 12.46 30.69 -32.03
N LEU A 222 11.50 29.79 -31.81
CA LEU A 222 11.73 28.51 -31.15
C LEU A 222 12.10 27.40 -32.14
N ASP A 223 11.44 27.37 -33.30
CA ASP A 223 11.56 26.32 -34.32
C ASP A 223 11.95 26.86 -35.72
N ASP A 224 12.19 28.17 -35.83
CA ASP A 224 12.58 28.86 -37.06
C ASP A 224 11.54 28.77 -38.20
N GLN A 225 10.30 28.43 -37.88
CA GLN A 225 9.22 28.29 -38.86
C GLN A 225 8.36 29.55 -38.96
N LEU A 226 7.88 29.82 -40.17
CA LEU A 226 6.84 30.83 -40.42
C LEU A 226 5.51 30.35 -39.82
N LYS A 227 4.93 31.12 -38.91
CA LYS A 227 3.64 30.81 -38.24
C LYS A 227 2.47 31.59 -38.83
N GLN A 228 2.69 32.81 -39.29
CA GLN A 228 1.63 33.68 -39.83
C GLN A 228 2.19 34.70 -40.82
N GLU A 229 1.36 35.05 -41.81
CA GLU A 229 1.61 36.17 -42.73
C GLU A 229 0.49 37.19 -42.58
N ILE A 230 0.87 38.46 -42.44
CA ILE A 230 -0.09 39.57 -42.37
C ILE A 230 0.10 40.42 -43.62
N PRO A 231 -0.88 40.46 -44.53
CA PRO A 231 -0.80 41.28 -45.73
C PRO A 231 -0.97 42.77 -45.37
N LEU A 232 0.13 43.53 -45.48
CA LEU A 232 0.17 44.98 -45.18
C LEU A 232 1.09 45.67 -46.18
N LYS A 233 0.49 46.36 -47.16
CA LYS A 233 1.23 47.03 -48.23
C LYS A 233 1.83 48.35 -47.76
N ASN A 234 3.01 48.68 -48.28
CA ASN A 234 3.70 49.96 -48.04
C ASN A 234 3.98 50.26 -46.56
N CYS A 235 4.15 49.22 -45.76
CA CYS A 235 4.58 49.37 -44.38
C CYS A 235 6.05 49.85 -44.33
N GLN A 236 6.35 50.81 -43.46
CA GLN A 236 7.67 51.44 -43.40
C GLN A 236 8.52 50.97 -42.24
N THR A 237 7.94 50.81 -41.05
CA THR A 237 8.69 50.51 -39.81
C THR A 237 7.91 49.62 -38.85
N LEU A 238 8.64 48.89 -38.02
CA LEU A 238 8.08 48.13 -36.89
C LEU A 238 8.63 48.70 -35.56
N ILE A 239 7.74 48.95 -34.61
CA ILE A 239 8.09 49.50 -33.30
C ILE A 239 7.46 48.64 -32.21
N ASN A 240 8.28 48.09 -31.32
CA ASN A 240 7.82 47.32 -30.17
C ASN A 240 7.49 48.28 -29.02
N ILE A 241 6.26 48.22 -28.55
CA ILE A 241 5.77 48.88 -27.34
C ILE A 241 5.52 47.77 -26.34
N SER A 242 6.61 47.32 -25.73
CA SER A 242 6.55 46.37 -24.64
C SER A 242 6.17 47.13 -23.36
N GLU A 243 4.94 46.95 -22.89
CA GLU A 243 4.58 47.20 -21.50
C GLU A 243 4.73 45.90 -20.71
N GLU A 244 4.91 45.97 -19.39
CA GLU A 244 5.33 44.87 -18.49
C GLU A 244 4.55 43.55 -18.65
N ASN A 245 3.41 43.51 -19.35
CA ASN A 245 2.65 42.29 -19.65
C ASN A 245 1.99 42.24 -21.05
N ARG A 246 2.30 43.16 -21.99
CA ARG A 246 1.73 43.15 -23.35
C ARG A 246 2.78 43.52 -24.39
N ASN A 247 2.95 42.63 -25.35
CA ASN A 247 3.78 42.87 -26.53
C ASN A 247 2.88 43.40 -27.64
N ASN A 248 2.85 44.73 -27.76
CA ASN A 248 2.13 45.43 -28.82
C ASN A 248 3.14 45.98 -29.82
N ILE A 249 2.86 45.78 -31.10
CA ILE A 249 3.74 46.27 -32.17
C ILE A 249 2.99 47.32 -32.95
N LEU A 250 3.52 48.54 -32.97
CA LEU A 250 3.04 49.57 -33.86
C LEU A 250 3.73 49.45 -35.20
N THR A 251 2.94 49.64 -36.24
CA THR A 251 3.43 49.75 -37.60
C THR A 251 2.68 50.85 -38.34
N ASN A 252 3.27 51.39 -39.39
CA ASN A 252 2.74 52.52 -40.11
C ASN A 252 2.78 52.32 -41.62
N THR A 253 1.70 52.75 -42.26
CA THR A 253 1.68 53.05 -43.70
C THR A 253 1.77 54.57 -43.88
N ARG A 254 1.65 55.05 -45.13
CA ARG A 254 1.66 56.50 -45.40
C ARG A 254 0.48 57.22 -44.75
N ASP A 255 -0.66 56.54 -44.64
CA ASP A 255 -1.94 57.18 -44.33
C ASP A 255 -2.56 56.69 -43.01
N SER A 256 -2.03 55.60 -42.43
CA SER A 256 -2.60 54.98 -41.23
C SER A 256 -1.53 54.34 -40.34
N ILE A 257 -1.81 54.32 -39.04
CA ILE A 257 -1.03 53.64 -38.01
C ILE A 257 -1.82 52.40 -37.59
N TYR A 258 -1.17 51.25 -37.57
CA TYR A 258 -1.76 49.98 -37.14
C TYR A 258 -1.11 49.53 -35.83
N LEU A 259 -1.94 48.99 -34.94
CA LEU A 259 -1.51 48.32 -33.73
C LEU A 259 -1.71 46.81 -33.90
N LEU A 260 -0.61 46.07 -33.91
CA LEU A 260 -0.61 44.62 -33.90
C LEU A 260 -0.60 44.16 -32.44
N GLU A 261 -1.75 43.68 -31.98
CA GLU A 261 -1.90 43.07 -30.65
C GLU A 261 -1.69 41.55 -30.75
N SER A 262 -0.83 41.03 -29.88
CA SER A 262 -0.61 39.59 -29.78
C SER A 262 -1.76 38.93 -29.00
N LEU A 263 -2.25 37.78 -29.49
CA LEU A 263 -3.17 36.95 -28.70
C LEU A 263 -2.47 36.50 -27.41
N SER A 264 -3.24 36.27 -26.36
CA SER A 264 -2.66 35.78 -25.12
C SER A 264 -2.03 34.39 -25.31
N ILE A 265 -0.91 34.11 -24.63
CA ILE A 265 -0.21 32.81 -24.72
C ILE A 265 -1.18 31.64 -24.47
N LYS A 266 -2.14 31.80 -23.54
CA LYS A 266 -3.16 30.78 -23.24
C LYS A 266 -4.05 30.47 -24.45
N GLU A 267 -4.58 31.49 -25.13
CA GLU A 267 -5.40 31.30 -26.34
C GLU A 267 -4.61 30.68 -27.48
N GLN A 268 -3.33 31.01 -27.61
CA GLN A 268 -2.45 30.40 -28.61
C GLN A 268 -2.26 28.90 -28.32
N ILE A 269 -2.01 28.54 -27.06
CA ILE A 269 -1.96 27.14 -26.61
C ILE A 269 -3.28 26.44 -26.89
N ASP A 270 -4.42 27.06 -26.56
CA ASP A 270 -5.75 26.51 -26.83
C ASP A 270 -5.96 26.18 -28.32
N GLN A 271 -5.56 27.10 -29.21
CA GLN A 271 -5.65 26.88 -30.65
C GLN A 271 -4.72 25.74 -31.13
N LEU A 272 -3.52 25.63 -30.58
CA LEU A 272 -2.58 24.54 -30.91
C LEU A 272 -3.10 23.18 -30.43
N LEU A 273 -3.67 23.12 -29.22
CA LEU A 273 -4.29 21.90 -28.68
C LEU A 273 -5.50 21.48 -29.52
N ASN A 274 -6.36 22.42 -29.92
CA ASN A 274 -7.52 22.15 -30.78
C ASN A 274 -7.14 21.67 -32.20
N THR A 275 -5.93 21.97 -32.66
CA THR A 275 -5.40 21.53 -33.96
C THR A 275 -4.48 20.30 -33.84
N TYR A 276 -4.45 19.64 -32.68
CA TYR A 276 -3.61 18.47 -32.37
C TYR A 276 -2.09 18.72 -32.51
N ARG A 277 -1.63 19.97 -32.47
CA ARG A 277 -0.20 20.33 -32.48
C ARG A 277 0.38 20.36 -31.06
N LEU A 278 0.36 19.19 -30.43
CA LEU A 278 0.64 19.03 -28.99
C LEU A 278 2.08 19.42 -28.60
N GLN A 279 3.07 19.09 -29.43
CA GLN A 279 4.47 19.43 -29.15
C GLN A 279 4.71 20.94 -29.24
N GLU A 280 4.14 21.62 -30.23
CA GLU A 280 4.25 23.09 -30.37
C GLU A 280 3.58 23.81 -29.18
N ALA A 281 2.45 23.30 -28.69
CA ALA A 281 1.79 23.85 -27.52
C ALA A 281 2.67 23.75 -26.26
N LEU A 282 3.33 22.61 -26.07
CA LEU A 282 4.21 22.36 -24.92
C LEU A 282 5.50 23.20 -24.99
N THR A 283 6.15 23.27 -26.17
CA THR A 283 7.36 24.10 -26.33
C THR A 283 7.05 25.58 -26.15
N LEU A 284 5.88 26.05 -26.60
CA LEU A 284 5.44 27.42 -26.38
C LEU A 284 5.19 27.69 -24.89
N ALA A 285 4.53 26.76 -24.17
CA ALA A 285 4.33 26.87 -22.72
C ALA A 285 5.66 26.94 -21.97
N GLU A 286 6.61 26.05 -22.27
CA GLU A 286 7.92 26.01 -21.61
C GLU A 286 8.70 27.32 -21.83
N ASN A 287 8.82 27.79 -23.08
CA ASN A 287 9.63 28.97 -23.39
C ASN A 287 9.04 30.31 -22.93
N THR A 288 7.82 30.31 -22.38
CA THR A 288 7.21 31.50 -21.75
C THR A 288 7.56 31.63 -20.28
N CYS A 289 8.04 30.56 -19.64
CA CYS A 289 8.52 30.61 -18.27
C CYS A 289 9.89 31.30 -18.22
N PRO A 290 10.09 32.36 -17.40
CA PRO A 290 11.34 33.12 -17.37
C PRO A 290 12.52 32.36 -16.74
N SER A 291 12.28 31.23 -16.07
CA SER A 291 13.32 30.46 -15.38
C SER A 291 13.10 28.96 -15.51
N ILE A 292 14.16 28.25 -15.92
CA ILE A 292 14.14 26.80 -16.13
C ILE A 292 13.80 26.04 -14.83
N GLU A 293 14.27 26.54 -13.69
CA GLU A 293 14.00 25.96 -12.36
C GLU A 293 12.51 25.96 -11.98
N LYS A 294 11.68 26.81 -12.61
CA LYS A 294 10.24 26.89 -12.34
C LYS A 294 9.39 26.06 -13.30
N HIS A 295 9.96 25.39 -14.30
CA HIS A 295 9.14 24.60 -15.23
C HIS A 295 8.27 23.54 -14.55
N SER A 296 8.77 22.96 -13.44
CA SER A 296 8.07 21.95 -12.66
C SER A 296 6.91 22.51 -11.82
N THR A 297 6.87 23.82 -11.57
CA THR A 297 5.87 24.47 -10.70
C THR A 297 5.00 25.49 -11.43
N ASP A 298 5.33 25.81 -12.68
CA ASP A 298 4.57 26.76 -13.47
C ASP A 298 3.20 26.18 -13.83
N LEU A 299 2.14 26.85 -13.35
CA LEU A 299 0.75 26.48 -13.57
C LEU A 299 0.40 26.40 -15.06
N LEU A 300 1.01 27.22 -15.92
CA LEU A 300 0.73 27.20 -17.35
C LEU A 300 1.31 25.94 -18.01
N ILE A 301 2.50 25.50 -17.60
CA ILE A 301 3.13 24.27 -18.10
C ILE A 301 2.38 23.05 -17.59
N LEU A 302 2.08 23.00 -16.28
CA LEU A 302 1.34 21.89 -15.68
C LEU A 302 -0.06 21.75 -16.29
N SER A 303 -0.80 22.84 -16.48
CA SER A 303 -2.11 22.80 -17.14
C SER A 303 -2.03 22.38 -18.61
N THR A 304 -0.97 22.79 -19.33
CA THR A 304 -0.75 22.38 -20.72
C THR A 304 -0.38 20.91 -20.81
N LYS A 305 0.56 20.42 -20.00
CA LYS A 305 0.92 18.99 -19.92
C LYS A 305 -0.29 18.14 -19.53
N LYS A 306 -1.12 18.59 -18.58
CA LYS A 306 -2.36 17.89 -18.19
C LYS A 306 -3.29 17.74 -19.39
N ARG A 307 -3.57 18.82 -20.11
CA ARG A 307 -4.46 18.78 -21.29
C ARG A 307 -3.90 17.92 -22.42
N ILE A 308 -2.59 17.99 -22.68
CA ILE A 308 -1.93 17.11 -23.66
C ILE A 308 -2.05 15.65 -23.23
N GLY A 309 -1.77 15.34 -21.96
CA GLY A 309 -1.91 13.99 -21.40
C GLY A 309 -3.32 13.45 -21.58
N LEU A 310 -4.34 14.27 -21.30
CA LEU A 310 -5.76 13.91 -21.50
C LEU A 310 -6.11 13.66 -22.98
N ILE A 311 -5.63 14.49 -23.90
CA ILE A 311 -5.86 14.31 -25.34
C ILE A 311 -5.21 13.00 -25.82
N GLU A 312 -3.96 12.74 -25.43
CA GLU A 312 -3.24 11.50 -25.79
C GLU A 312 -3.89 10.26 -25.15
N PHE A 313 -4.39 10.39 -23.92
CA PHE A 313 -5.08 9.31 -23.20
C PHE A 313 -6.37 8.90 -23.92
N ASN A 314 -7.17 9.88 -24.34
CA ASN A 314 -8.40 9.68 -25.13
C ASN A 314 -8.11 9.18 -26.56
N ALA A 315 -6.96 9.54 -27.13
CA ALA A 315 -6.50 9.05 -28.42
C ALA A 315 -5.85 7.64 -28.36
N MET A 316 -5.90 6.96 -27.20
CA MET A 316 -5.32 5.64 -26.94
C MET A 316 -3.78 5.56 -26.93
N ASN A 317 -3.08 6.70 -26.86
CA ASN A 317 -1.62 6.76 -26.75
C ASN A 317 -1.15 6.74 -25.29
N VAL A 318 -1.35 5.60 -24.63
CA VAL A 318 -1.27 5.47 -23.16
C VAL A 318 0.12 5.78 -22.61
N ILE A 319 1.17 5.28 -23.25
CA ILE A 319 2.55 5.38 -22.72
C ILE A 319 2.95 6.85 -22.53
N ARG A 320 2.65 7.68 -23.52
CA ARG A 320 2.97 9.11 -23.48
C ARG A 320 2.07 9.86 -22.49
N ALA A 321 0.78 9.52 -22.45
CA ALA A 321 -0.15 10.12 -21.51
C ALA A 321 0.25 9.85 -20.04
N LEU A 322 0.60 8.60 -19.72
CA LEU A 322 1.03 8.19 -18.38
C LEU A 322 2.33 8.87 -17.97
N TYR A 323 3.31 8.99 -18.88
CA TYR A 323 4.53 9.76 -18.61
C TYR A 323 4.22 11.22 -18.25
N LEU A 324 3.27 11.86 -18.95
CA LEU A 324 2.85 13.22 -18.64
C LEU A 324 2.08 13.32 -17.32
N PHE A 325 1.29 12.32 -16.95
CA PHE A 325 0.61 12.28 -15.65
C PHE A 325 1.61 12.10 -14.50
N ASP A 326 2.68 11.33 -14.71
CA ASP A 326 3.77 11.15 -13.76
C ASP A 326 4.52 12.45 -13.52
N ASP A 327 4.86 13.16 -14.59
CA ASP A 327 5.51 14.47 -14.53
C ASP A 327 4.72 15.50 -13.70
N ILE A 328 3.39 15.37 -13.65
CA ILE A 328 2.48 16.32 -12.98
C ILE A 328 2.06 15.83 -11.59
N ASN A 329 2.28 14.55 -11.26
CA ASN A 329 1.64 13.86 -10.14
C ASN A 329 0.12 14.05 -10.16
N LEU A 330 -0.50 13.70 -11.30
CA LEU A 330 -1.95 13.80 -11.46
C LEU A 330 -2.68 12.84 -10.50
N ASP A 331 -3.77 13.31 -9.90
CA ASP A 331 -4.57 12.50 -8.97
C ASP A 331 -5.28 11.34 -9.71
N PHE A 332 -5.31 10.17 -9.08
CA PHE A 332 -5.88 8.95 -9.67
C PHE A 332 -7.36 9.12 -10.02
N HIS A 333 -8.14 9.79 -9.15
CA HIS A 333 -9.55 10.06 -9.42
C HIS A 333 -9.75 10.92 -10.69
N GLU A 334 -8.85 11.86 -10.97
CA GLU A 334 -8.92 12.65 -12.20
C GLU A 334 -8.61 11.80 -13.45
N ILE A 335 -7.68 10.85 -13.36
CA ILE A 335 -7.38 9.90 -14.45
C ILE A 335 -8.59 9.01 -14.72
N MET A 336 -9.22 8.51 -13.65
CA MET A 336 -10.41 7.65 -13.72
C MET A 336 -11.58 8.26 -14.46
N LEU A 337 -11.89 9.54 -14.20
CA LEU A 337 -13.00 10.25 -14.85
C LEU A 337 -12.85 10.37 -16.37
N GLN A 338 -11.64 10.17 -16.87
CA GLN A 338 -11.27 10.38 -18.27
C GLN A 338 -11.28 9.06 -19.05
N ILE A 339 -11.42 7.93 -18.38
CA ILE A 339 -11.47 6.63 -19.04
C ILE A 339 -12.84 6.48 -19.72
N PRO A 340 -12.90 6.32 -21.05
CA PRO A 340 -14.17 6.21 -21.78
C PRO A 340 -14.98 5.02 -21.29
N ASN A 341 -16.26 5.24 -20.95
CA ASN A 341 -17.21 4.21 -20.52
C ASN A 341 -16.79 3.39 -19.28
N PHE A 342 -15.84 3.91 -18.48
CA PHE A 342 -15.36 3.22 -17.29
C PHE A 342 -16.32 3.35 -16.10
N LEU A 343 -17.02 4.48 -16.02
CA LEU A 343 -18.00 4.76 -14.99
C LEU A 343 -19.43 4.56 -15.53
N PRO A 344 -20.37 4.04 -14.72
CA PRO A 344 -20.21 3.64 -13.32
C PRO A 344 -19.50 2.28 -13.17
N LEU A 345 -18.74 2.11 -12.08
CA LEU A 345 -17.87 0.95 -11.85
C LEU A 345 -18.58 -0.40 -11.83
N TYR A 346 -19.82 -0.45 -11.36
CA TYR A 346 -20.65 -1.65 -11.26
C TYR A 346 -21.40 -2.01 -12.56
N SER A 347 -21.30 -1.18 -13.62
CA SER A 347 -21.93 -1.48 -14.90
C SER A 347 -21.11 -2.44 -15.75
N PRO A 348 -21.76 -3.33 -16.53
CA PRO A 348 -21.07 -4.12 -17.54
C PRO A 348 -20.45 -3.20 -18.59
N TRP A 349 -19.36 -3.68 -19.18
CA TRP A 349 -18.71 -2.97 -20.27
C TRP A 349 -19.62 -2.92 -21.50
N PRO A 350 -19.67 -1.78 -22.22
CA PRO A 350 -20.43 -1.69 -23.46
C PRO A 350 -19.86 -2.64 -24.53
N ASP A 351 -20.73 -3.12 -25.41
CA ASP A 351 -20.33 -3.93 -26.55
C ASP A 351 -19.49 -3.09 -27.51
N LEU A 352 -18.18 -3.37 -27.55
CA LEU A 352 -17.22 -2.73 -28.45
C LEU A 352 -17.00 -3.59 -29.70
N ASP A 353 -16.85 -2.94 -30.85
CA ASP A 353 -16.48 -3.60 -32.11
C ASP A 353 -15.13 -4.36 -31.94
N GLU A 354 -14.98 -5.54 -32.55
CA GLU A 354 -13.80 -6.40 -32.36
C GLU A 354 -12.45 -5.68 -32.58
N ASN A 355 -12.37 -4.81 -33.59
CA ASN A 355 -11.18 -4.02 -33.87
C ASN A 355 -10.87 -3.02 -32.74
N THR A 356 -11.89 -2.32 -32.24
CA THR A 356 -11.73 -1.37 -31.13
C THR A 356 -11.43 -2.09 -29.82
N LYS A 357 -11.96 -3.30 -29.62
CA LYS A 357 -11.74 -4.12 -28.43
C LYS A 357 -10.28 -4.52 -28.27
N SER A 358 -9.59 -4.92 -29.34
CA SER A 358 -8.17 -5.30 -29.28
C SER A 358 -7.26 -4.14 -28.85
N GLN A 359 -7.43 -2.96 -29.44
CA GLN A 359 -6.70 -1.74 -29.08
C GLN A 359 -7.03 -1.32 -27.65
N TYR A 360 -8.30 -1.43 -27.24
CA TYR A 360 -8.75 -1.12 -25.89
C TYR A 360 -8.18 -2.09 -24.84
N ILE A 361 -8.01 -3.38 -25.17
CA ILE A 361 -7.36 -4.35 -24.27
C ILE A 361 -5.89 -4.02 -24.07
N LEU A 362 -5.16 -3.66 -25.13
CA LEU A 362 -3.76 -3.21 -25.01
C LEU A 362 -3.64 -1.95 -24.15
N TRP A 363 -4.58 -1.02 -24.35
CA TRP A 363 -4.69 0.20 -23.57
C TRP A 363 -4.93 -0.11 -22.08
N LEU A 364 -5.91 -0.96 -21.77
CA LEU A 364 -6.26 -1.37 -20.41
C LEU A 364 -5.10 -2.12 -19.73
N ASN A 365 -4.34 -2.93 -20.47
CA ASN A 365 -3.14 -3.59 -19.94
C ASN A 365 -2.08 -2.58 -19.51
N ALA A 366 -1.74 -1.63 -20.39
CA ALA A 366 -0.77 -0.58 -20.07
C ALA A 366 -1.22 0.26 -18.87
N PHE A 367 -2.52 0.55 -18.77
CA PHE A 367 -3.11 1.22 -17.62
C PHE A 367 -3.04 0.37 -16.33
N CYS A 368 -3.35 -0.93 -16.38
CA CYS A 368 -3.22 -1.81 -15.23
C CYS A 368 -1.77 -1.96 -14.75
N ASP A 369 -0.81 -2.05 -15.66
CA ASP A 369 0.61 -2.12 -15.35
C ASP A 369 1.10 -0.82 -14.66
N TYR A 370 0.56 0.31 -15.08
CA TYR A 370 0.80 1.59 -14.43
C TYR A 370 0.22 1.63 -13.00
N MET A 371 -1.03 1.22 -12.86
CA MET A 371 -1.76 1.17 -11.59
C MET A 371 -1.11 0.25 -10.56
N THR A 372 -0.56 -0.88 -11.01
CA THR A 372 0.12 -1.85 -10.14
C THR A 372 1.50 -1.35 -9.71
N LYS A 373 2.26 -0.69 -10.60
CA LYS A 373 3.54 -0.04 -10.25
C LYS A 373 3.37 1.05 -9.18
N ARG A 374 2.25 1.77 -9.19
CA ARG A 374 1.91 2.84 -8.22
C ARG A 374 0.93 2.39 -7.12
N SER A 375 0.91 1.09 -6.81
CA SER A 375 0.01 0.56 -5.78
C SER A 375 0.17 1.21 -4.40
N GLU A 376 1.38 1.62 -4.02
CA GLU A 376 1.63 2.32 -2.74
C GLU A 376 0.90 3.67 -2.65
N GLU A 377 0.86 4.43 -3.76
CA GLU A 377 0.23 5.75 -3.81
C GLU A 377 -1.29 5.65 -3.95
N PHE A 378 -1.77 4.73 -4.79
CA PHE A 378 -3.18 4.68 -5.16
C PHE A 378 -4.04 3.78 -4.27
N SER A 379 -3.45 2.79 -3.57
CA SER A 379 -4.20 1.86 -2.71
C SER A 379 -5.00 2.54 -1.58
N CYS A 380 -4.60 3.75 -1.19
CA CYS A 380 -5.32 4.54 -0.19
C CYS A 380 -6.68 5.06 -0.68
N GLN A 381 -6.91 5.09 -2.00
CA GLN A 381 -8.16 5.58 -2.58
C GLN A 381 -9.20 4.45 -2.67
N SER A 382 -10.44 4.73 -2.26
CA SER A 382 -11.53 3.74 -2.21
C SER A 382 -11.82 3.09 -3.57
N ASP A 383 -11.60 3.82 -4.65
CA ASP A 383 -11.99 3.41 -5.99
C ASP A 383 -10.89 2.59 -6.71
N TYR A 384 -9.70 2.48 -6.12
CA TYR A 384 -8.54 1.80 -6.70
C TYR A 384 -8.82 0.32 -7.01
N TYR A 385 -9.12 -0.48 -5.98
CA TYR A 385 -9.38 -1.91 -6.14
C TYR A 385 -10.63 -2.22 -6.97
N PRO A 386 -11.77 -1.51 -6.80
CA PRO A 386 -12.91 -1.58 -7.72
C PRO A 386 -12.55 -1.36 -9.20
N SER A 387 -11.71 -0.38 -9.49
CA SER A 387 -11.29 -0.04 -10.85
C SER A 387 -10.41 -1.13 -11.46
N LEU A 388 -9.47 -1.63 -10.67
CA LEU A 388 -8.61 -2.75 -11.05
C LEU A 388 -9.43 -4.02 -11.32
N LEU A 389 -10.42 -4.32 -10.47
CA LEU A 389 -11.33 -5.44 -10.69
C LEU A 389 -12.09 -5.27 -12.02
N LYS A 390 -12.67 -4.10 -12.27
CA LYS A 390 -13.41 -3.82 -13.51
C LYS A 390 -12.54 -4.02 -14.76
N ALA A 391 -11.28 -3.60 -14.72
CA ALA A 391 -10.32 -3.80 -15.81
C ALA A 391 -9.92 -5.28 -15.95
N TYR A 392 -9.64 -5.96 -14.84
CA TYR A 392 -9.25 -7.38 -14.84
C TYR A 392 -10.34 -8.31 -15.38
N LEU A 393 -11.62 -7.99 -15.18
CA LEU A 393 -12.73 -8.75 -15.77
C LEU A 393 -12.69 -8.84 -17.30
N ILE A 394 -12.03 -7.91 -18.01
CA ILE A 394 -11.81 -7.99 -19.46
C ILE A 394 -10.49 -8.70 -19.79
N ILE A 395 -9.43 -8.35 -19.07
CA ILE A 395 -8.05 -8.62 -19.49
C ILE A 395 -7.58 -10.01 -19.06
N LYS A 396 -7.95 -10.42 -17.85
CA LYS A 396 -7.29 -11.49 -17.10
C LYS A 396 -8.13 -12.77 -17.12
N SER A 397 -7.49 -13.90 -16.81
CA SER A 397 -8.18 -15.17 -16.67
C SER A 397 -9.04 -15.19 -15.41
N ARG A 398 -10.09 -16.03 -15.41
CA ARG A 398 -10.99 -16.16 -14.26
C ARG A 398 -10.28 -16.54 -12.96
N GLU A 399 -9.25 -17.38 -13.05
CA GLU A 399 -8.42 -17.80 -11.91
C GLU A 399 -7.69 -16.61 -11.26
N THR A 400 -7.01 -15.80 -12.06
CA THR A 400 -6.28 -14.62 -11.54
C THR A 400 -7.20 -13.55 -10.94
N ILE A 401 -8.47 -13.48 -11.39
CA ILE A 401 -9.48 -12.61 -10.80
C ILE A 401 -9.85 -13.09 -9.39
N ILE A 402 -9.89 -14.41 -9.16
CA ILE A 402 -10.19 -14.98 -7.85
C ILE A 402 -9.04 -14.77 -6.88
N GLU A 403 -7.80 -15.01 -7.30
CA GLU A 403 -6.62 -14.69 -6.48
C GLU A 403 -6.61 -13.21 -6.07
N PHE A 404 -7.03 -12.32 -6.97
CA PHE A 404 -7.17 -10.89 -6.67
C PHE A 404 -8.30 -10.63 -5.66
N LEU A 405 -9.47 -11.24 -5.84
CA LEU A 405 -10.61 -11.09 -4.93
C LEU A 405 -10.30 -11.64 -3.52
N GLU A 406 -9.66 -12.80 -3.40
CA GLU A 406 -9.27 -13.35 -2.10
C GLU A 406 -8.37 -12.39 -1.30
N LYS A 407 -7.50 -11.65 -1.98
CA LYS A 407 -6.57 -10.71 -1.34
C LYS A 407 -7.16 -9.33 -1.06
N TYR A 408 -8.06 -8.84 -1.92
CA TYR A 408 -8.47 -7.43 -1.93
C TYR A 408 -9.98 -7.18 -1.82
N ALA A 409 -10.82 -8.22 -1.72
CA ALA A 409 -12.28 -8.07 -1.68
C ALA A 409 -12.80 -7.17 -0.55
N SER A 410 -12.07 -7.05 0.58
CA SER A 410 -12.45 -6.16 1.69
C SER A 410 -12.50 -4.68 1.30
N TYR A 411 -11.77 -4.28 0.25
CA TYR A 411 -11.69 -2.89 -0.20
C TYR A 411 -12.64 -2.57 -1.36
N ILE A 412 -13.43 -3.55 -1.83
CA ILE A 412 -14.30 -3.41 -3.00
C ILE A 412 -15.75 -3.29 -2.54
N SER A 413 -16.55 -2.36 -3.05
CA SER A 413 -17.98 -2.25 -2.67
C SER A 413 -18.76 -3.53 -2.98
N ILE A 414 -19.75 -3.85 -2.13
CA ILE A 414 -20.65 -4.99 -2.30
C ILE A 414 -21.34 -4.94 -3.69
N ASP A 415 -21.66 -3.74 -4.20
CA ASP A 415 -22.43 -3.54 -5.45
C ASP A 415 -21.86 -4.24 -6.69
N PHE A 416 -20.57 -4.60 -6.68
CA PHE A 416 -19.93 -5.38 -7.74
C PHE A 416 -20.48 -6.80 -7.90
N TYR A 417 -21.25 -7.30 -6.94
CA TYR A 417 -21.87 -8.62 -7.06
C TYR A 417 -22.73 -8.74 -8.32
N HIS A 418 -23.48 -7.70 -8.70
CA HIS A 418 -24.32 -7.72 -9.91
C HIS A 418 -23.51 -7.98 -11.18
N LEU A 419 -22.31 -7.36 -11.26
CA LEU A 419 -21.41 -7.51 -12.39
C LEU A 419 -20.81 -8.93 -12.43
N LEU A 420 -20.38 -9.45 -11.29
CA LEU A 420 -19.85 -10.82 -11.17
C LEU A 420 -20.92 -11.87 -11.53
N PHE A 421 -22.17 -11.67 -11.10
CA PHE A 421 -23.30 -12.50 -11.49
C PHE A 421 -23.58 -12.45 -13.00
N HIS A 422 -23.51 -11.27 -13.61
CA HIS A 422 -23.70 -11.13 -15.06
C HIS A 422 -22.63 -11.90 -15.87
N ILE A 423 -21.39 -11.92 -15.37
CA ILE A 423 -20.25 -12.62 -15.99
C ILE A 423 -20.24 -14.13 -15.67
N LYS A 424 -21.18 -14.60 -14.84
CA LYS A 424 -21.29 -15.98 -14.33
C LYS A 424 -20.10 -16.41 -13.45
N LEU A 425 -19.48 -15.46 -12.75
CA LEU A 425 -18.47 -15.71 -11.71
C LEU A 425 -19.15 -15.70 -10.34
N TYR A 426 -19.87 -16.78 -10.04
CA TYR A 426 -20.66 -16.90 -8.82
C TYR A 426 -19.77 -17.12 -7.59
N HIS A 427 -18.68 -17.88 -7.73
CA HIS A 427 -17.71 -18.08 -6.65
C HIS A 427 -17.03 -16.76 -6.26
N GLY A 428 -16.62 -15.95 -7.24
CA GLY A 428 -16.08 -14.60 -7.00
C GLY A 428 -17.07 -13.68 -6.28
N ALA A 429 -18.37 -13.74 -6.62
CA ALA A 429 -19.40 -12.97 -5.93
C ALA A 429 -19.56 -13.42 -4.47
N ALA A 430 -19.48 -14.73 -4.21
CA ALA A 430 -19.53 -15.27 -2.86
C ALA A 430 -18.31 -14.85 -2.01
N ILE A 431 -17.11 -14.80 -2.58
CA ILE A 431 -15.90 -14.27 -1.91
C ILE A 431 -16.11 -12.80 -1.54
N LEU A 432 -16.68 -12.00 -2.43
CA LEU A 432 -16.97 -10.59 -2.17
C LEU A 432 -17.99 -10.43 -1.04
N TYR A 433 -19.10 -11.18 -1.03
CA TYR A 433 -20.01 -11.21 0.12
C TYR A 433 -19.31 -11.65 1.42
N SER A 434 -18.35 -12.58 1.30
CA SER A 434 -17.62 -13.11 2.45
C SER A 434 -16.71 -12.05 3.07
N ALA A 435 -16.15 -11.14 2.28
CA ALA A 435 -15.29 -10.06 2.76
C ALA A 435 -16.08 -8.95 3.48
N HIS A 436 -17.39 -8.83 3.22
CA HIS A 436 -18.29 -7.84 3.84
C HIS A 436 -19.18 -8.41 4.95
N ASP A 437 -18.80 -9.55 5.52
CA ASP A 437 -19.51 -10.23 6.61
C ASP A 437 -20.98 -10.58 6.27
N LYS A 438 -21.28 -10.79 4.99
CA LYS A 438 -22.59 -11.26 4.48
C LYS A 438 -22.62 -12.78 4.34
N HIS A 439 -22.51 -13.44 5.49
CA HIS A 439 -22.26 -14.88 5.57
C HIS A 439 -23.40 -15.76 5.03
N GLU A 440 -24.66 -15.40 5.32
CA GLU A 440 -25.82 -16.14 4.84
C GLU A 440 -25.87 -16.15 3.31
N GLN A 441 -25.66 -14.99 2.70
CA GLN A 441 -25.66 -14.83 1.24
C GLN A 441 -24.49 -15.58 0.59
N THR A 442 -23.28 -15.53 1.18
CA THR A 442 -22.12 -16.30 0.69
C THR A 442 -22.44 -17.79 0.63
N ILE A 443 -22.96 -18.36 1.71
CA ILE A 443 -23.24 -19.78 1.81
C ILE A 443 -24.42 -20.18 0.91
N ASP A 444 -25.44 -19.34 0.79
CA ASP A 444 -26.55 -19.58 -0.12
C ASP A 444 -26.10 -19.61 -1.59
N ILE A 445 -25.18 -18.73 -1.99
CA ILE A 445 -24.60 -18.78 -3.33
C ILE A 445 -23.83 -20.07 -3.55
N TRP A 446 -22.97 -20.48 -2.61
CA TRP A 446 -22.24 -21.74 -2.71
C TRP A 446 -23.17 -22.97 -2.73
N LYS A 447 -24.23 -22.99 -1.91
CA LYS A 447 -25.25 -24.06 -1.94
C LYS A 447 -25.90 -24.18 -3.31
N LYS A 448 -26.27 -23.05 -3.91
CA LYS A 448 -26.89 -23.02 -5.26
C LYS A 448 -25.92 -23.44 -6.37
N ILE A 449 -24.62 -23.17 -6.22
CA ILE A 449 -23.59 -23.70 -7.13
C ILE A 449 -23.53 -25.23 -7.02
N VAL A 450 -23.50 -25.78 -5.80
CA VAL A 450 -23.42 -27.23 -5.56
C VAL A 450 -24.68 -27.97 -6.02
N LEU A 451 -25.85 -27.36 -5.83
CA LEU A 451 -27.14 -27.90 -6.29
C LEU A 451 -27.34 -27.79 -7.82
N ASN A 452 -26.33 -27.29 -8.57
CA ASN A 452 -26.38 -27.04 -10.01
C ASN A 452 -27.55 -26.13 -10.45
N GLU A 453 -28.03 -25.24 -9.57
CA GLU A 453 -29.06 -24.24 -9.91
C GLU A 453 -28.48 -23.10 -10.75
N TYR A 454 -27.18 -22.83 -10.58
CA TYR A 454 -26.40 -21.94 -11.44
C TYR A 454 -25.57 -22.75 -12.44
N SER A 455 -25.34 -22.19 -13.65
CA SER A 455 -24.47 -22.82 -14.63
C SER A 455 -23.07 -23.04 -14.03
N ASN A 456 -22.54 -24.26 -14.16
CA ASN A 456 -21.25 -24.67 -13.58
C ASN A 456 -20.20 -23.55 -13.65
N ASP A 457 -19.81 -23.07 -12.47
CA ASP A 457 -18.71 -22.14 -12.33
C ASP A 457 -17.42 -22.96 -12.23
N ASP A 458 -16.65 -23.03 -13.31
CA ASP A 458 -15.39 -23.79 -13.39
C ASP A 458 -14.37 -23.35 -12.32
N THR A 459 -14.59 -22.19 -11.71
CA THR A 459 -13.70 -21.63 -10.71
C THR A 459 -13.98 -22.06 -9.28
N PHE A 460 -15.11 -22.74 -9.02
CA PHE A 460 -15.47 -23.18 -7.68
C PHE A 460 -14.57 -24.35 -7.23
N PRO A 461 -13.74 -24.20 -6.17
CA PRO A 461 -12.77 -25.23 -5.79
C PRO A 461 -13.35 -26.45 -5.06
N GLY A 462 -14.64 -26.43 -4.71
CA GLY A 462 -15.36 -27.57 -4.14
C GLY A 462 -16.06 -27.32 -2.81
N ILE A 463 -16.88 -28.30 -2.39
CA ILE A 463 -17.76 -28.22 -1.19
C ILE A 463 -16.96 -27.96 0.10
N TRP A 464 -15.71 -28.41 0.16
CA TRP A 464 -14.83 -28.27 1.32
C TRP A 464 -14.60 -26.82 1.76
N ILE A 465 -14.66 -25.85 0.84
CA ILE A 465 -14.54 -24.40 1.18
C ILE A 465 -15.68 -23.95 2.08
N ILE A 466 -16.89 -24.47 1.87
CA ILE A 466 -18.05 -24.12 2.71
C ILE A 466 -17.76 -24.54 4.15
N ALA A 467 -17.20 -25.74 4.34
CA ALA A 467 -16.84 -26.26 5.66
C ALA A 467 -15.69 -25.45 6.28
N GLN A 468 -14.63 -25.15 5.52
CA GLN A 468 -13.51 -24.32 5.99
C GLN A 468 -14.00 -22.93 6.43
N TYR A 469 -14.85 -22.29 5.63
CA TYR A 469 -15.37 -20.95 5.90
C TYR A 469 -16.13 -20.88 7.23
N ILE A 470 -16.93 -21.90 7.53
CA ILE A 470 -17.66 -22.02 8.80
C ILE A 470 -16.72 -22.29 9.97
N LEU A 471 -15.66 -23.07 9.76
CA LEU A 471 -14.67 -23.38 10.79
C LEU A 471 -13.84 -22.15 11.18
N GLU A 472 -13.46 -21.32 10.22
CA GLU A 472 -12.61 -20.14 10.44
C GLU A 472 -13.36 -18.94 11.02
N ARG A 473 -14.68 -18.82 10.77
CA ARG A 473 -15.48 -17.67 11.20
C ARG A 473 -16.49 -18.04 12.28
N ASN A 474 -16.85 -17.09 13.15
CA ASN A 474 -17.90 -17.27 14.15
C ASN A 474 -19.24 -16.78 13.60
N LEU A 475 -20.11 -17.72 13.21
CA LEU A 475 -21.43 -17.44 12.68
C LEU A 475 -22.52 -17.72 13.73
N ASP A 476 -23.77 -17.44 13.38
CA ASP A 476 -24.92 -17.86 14.16
C ASP A 476 -24.97 -19.38 14.26
N ARG A 477 -24.89 -19.91 15.49
CA ARG A 477 -24.80 -21.36 15.74
C ARG A 477 -25.95 -22.16 15.14
N SER A 478 -27.14 -21.57 15.05
CA SER A 478 -28.32 -22.18 14.43
C SER A 478 -28.15 -22.30 12.90
N PHE A 479 -27.55 -21.30 12.27
CA PHE A 479 -27.21 -21.31 10.86
C PHE A 479 -26.07 -22.30 10.57
N GLU A 480 -25.00 -22.30 11.35
CA GLU A 480 -23.90 -23.29 11.24
C GLU A 480 -24.43 -24.73 11.30
N PHE A 481 -25.35 -25.00 12.23
CA PHE A 481 -25.99 -26.30 12.36
C PHE A 481 -26.86 -26.66 11.14
N SER A 482 -27.58 -25.69 10.57
CA SER A 482 -28.37 -25.91 9.35
C SER A 482 -27.48 -26.24 8.14
N VAL A 483 -26.28 -25.65 8.06
CA VAL A 483 -25.33 -25.94 6.97
C VAL A 483 -24.67 -27.30 7.19
N ALA A 484 -24.31 -27.65 8.42
CA ALA A 484 -23.80 -28.97 8.75
C ALA A 484 -24.84 -30.07 8.45
N LYS A 485 -26.13 -29.82 8.72
CA LYS A 485 -27.23 -30.71 8.30
C LYS A 485 -27.30 -30.83 6.77
N TRP A 486 -27.19 -29.72 6.05
CA TRP A 486 -27.21 -29.73 4.59
C TRP A 486 -26.02 -30.51 4.00
N LEU A 487 -24.83 -30.45 4.61
CA LEU A 487 -23.67 -31.25 4.18
C LEU A 487 -23.92 -32.76 4.34
N LEU A 488 -24.64 -33.18 5.38
CA LEU A 488 -25.07 -34.58 5.54
C LEU A 488 -26.04 -35.01 4.43
N GLU A 489 -26.93 -34.11 3.99
CA GLU A 489 -27.86 -34.36 2.87
C GLU A 489 -27.14 -34.50 1.51
N GLN A 490 -25.92 -33.95 1.38
CA GLN A 490 -25.07 -34.05 0.17
C GLN A 490 -24.03 -35.19 0.22
N ASN A 491 -24.13 -36.12 1.18
CA ASN A 491 -23.20 -37.24 1.40
C ASN A 491 -21.77 -36.86 1.83
N GLU A 492 -21.52 -35.64 2.32
CA GLU A 492 -20.22 -35.18 2.80
C GLU A 492 -20.11 -35.31 4.33
N GLU A 493 -20.19 -36.56 4.81
CA GLU A 493 -20.29 -36.89 6.24
C GLU A 493 -19.05 -36.44 7.04
N GLU A 494 -17.85 -36.63 6.50
CA GLU A 494 -16.59 -36.29 7.19
C GLU A 494 -16.44 -34.78 7.45
N LEU A 495 -16.88 -33.95 6.51
CA LEU A 495 -16.82 -32.49 6.64
C LEU A 495 -17.84 -31.98 7.66
N ALA A 496 -19.05 -32.54 7.66
CA ALA A 496 -20.07 -32.24 8.67
C ALA A 496 -19.58 -32.60 10.08
N ILE A 497 -18.93 -33.77 10.25
CA ILE A 497 -18.36 -34.21 11.52
C ILE A 497 -17.29 -33.24 12.02
N LYS A 498 -16.36 -32.79 11.14
CA LYS A 498 -15.33 -31.80 11.51
C LYS A 498 -15.95 -30.51 12.03
N ILE A 499 -17.06 -30.04 11.44
CA ILE A 499 -17.81 -28.87 11.93
C ILE A 499 -18.41 -29.14 13.31
N PHE A 500 -19.12 -30.26 13.48
CA PHE A 500 -19.74 -30.61 14.75
C PHE A 500 -18.72 -30.73 15.90
N ILE A 501 -17.51 -31.23 15.63
CA ILE A 501 -16.44 -31.36 16.63
C ILE A 501 -15.83 -30.00 16.97
N THR A 502 -15.43 -29.23 15.96
CA THR A 502 -14.64 -27.99 16.17
C THR A 502 -15.47 -26.90 16.84
N LYS A 503 -16.79 -26.88 16.58
CA LYS A 503 -17.71 -25.90 17.17
C LYS A 503 -18.28 -26.33 18.53
N TYR A 504 -17.90 -27.51 19.04
CA TYR A 504 -18.28 -27.96 20.38
C TYR A 504 -17.61 -27.09 21.45
N GLN A 505 -18.41 -26.45 22.32
CA GLN A 505 -17.90 -25.58 23.37
C GLN A 505 -18.33 -25.98 24.78
N ASN A 506 -19.63 -26.23 25.03
CA ASN A 506 -20.16 -26.62 26.34
C ASN A 506 -21.54 -27.29 26.24
N GLU A 507 -21.85 -28.19 27.18
CA GLU A 507 -23.16 -28.87 27.30
C GLU A 507 -24.25 -27.95 27.85
N SER A 508 -24.71 -26.99 27.05
CA SER A 508 -25.96 -26.28 27.34
C SER A 508 -27.10 -26.86 26.50
N ASN A 509 -28.29 -27.02 27.09
CA ASN A 509 -29.48 -27.50 26.37
C ASN A 509 -29.92 -26.55 25.24
N HIS A 510 -29.51 -25.28 25.32
CA HIS A 510 -29.80 -24.26 24.32
C HIS A 510 -28.84 -24.31 23.12
N ASP A 511 -27.66 -24.93 23.25
CA ASP A 511 -26.73 -25.07 22.13
C ASP A 511 -27.32 -26.02 21.06
N PRO A 512 -27.37 -25.64 19.78
CA PRO A 512 -27.67 -26.57 18.69
C PRO A 512 -26.60 -27.66 18.55
N PHE A 513 -25.34 -27.38 18.90
CA PHE A 513 -24.23 -28.34 18.86
C PHE A 513 -24.14 -29.24 20.10
N ASN A 514 -25.16 -29.24 20.96
CA ASN A 514 -25.25 -30.17 22.07
C ASN A 514 -25.18 -31.62 21.56
N SER A 515 -24.34 -32.42 22.19
CA SER A 515 -24.14 -33.83 21.87
C SER A 515 -25.46 -34.59 21.69
N ASN A 516 -26.49 -34.34 22.51
CA ASN A 516 -27.77 -35.02 22.41
C ASN A 516 -28.58 -34.66 21.16
N LYS A 517 -28.47 -33.42 20.66
CA LYS A 517 -29.15 -33.01 19.42
C LYS A 517 -28.40 -33.51 18.19
N VAL A 518 -27.07 -33.44 18.20
CA VAL A 518 -26.20 -33.93 17.13
C VAL A 518 -26.33 -35.45 17.00
N THR A 519 -26.26 -36.20 18.11
CA THR A 519 -26.47 -37.66 18.10
C THR A 519 -27.86 -38.06 17.63
N ASN A 520 -28.92 -37.29 17.95
CA ASN A 520 -30.26 -37.57 17.44
C ASN A 520 -30.39 -37.35 15.93
N LEU A 521 -29.70 -36.36 15.34
CA LEU A 521 -29.65 -36.22 13.89
C LEU A 521 -28.84 -37.35 13.24
N LEU A 522 -27.67 -37.65 13.81
CA LEU A 522 -26.75 -38.64 13.29
C LEU A 522 -27.28 -40.08 13.41
N LYS A 523 -28.32 -40.37 14.21
CA LYS A 523 -29.01 -41.68 14.19
C LYS A 523 -29.51 -42.09 12.81
N SER A 524 -29.78 -41.14 11.93
CA SER A 524 -30.15 -41.41 10.53
C SER A 524 -28.96 -41.75 9.62
N TYR A 525 -27.72 -41.53 10.09
CA TYR A 525 -26.46 -41.73 9.36
C TYR A 525 -25.47 -42.56 10.22
N PRO A 526 -25.50 -43.91 10.13
CA PRO A 526 -24.79 -44.79 11.07
C PRO A 526 -23.26 -44.66 11.01
N ILE A 527 -22.69 -44.41 9.84
CA ILE A 527 -21.24 -44.24 9.63
C ILE A 527 -20.78 -42.90 10.20
N ALA A 528 -21.51 -41.81 9.88
CA ALA A 528 -21.23 -40.50 10.44
C ALA A 528 -21.35 -40.47 11.98
N LEU A 529 -22.35 -41.16 12.53
CA LEU A 529 -22.55 -41.27 13.98
C LEU A 529 -21.36 -41.91 14.67
N ARG A 530 -20.84 -43.00 14.11
CA ARG A 530 -19.66 -43.68 14.65
C ARG A 530 -18.45 -42.75 14.66
N ASN A 531 -18.13 -42.13 13.52
CA ASN A 531 -16.98 -41.25 13.40
C ASN A 531 -17.09 -40.02 14.32
N TYR A 532 -18.28 -39.45 14.46
CA TYR A 532 -18.54 -38.39 15.43
C TYR A 532 -18.32 -38.85 16.87
N LEU A 533 -18.84 -40.03 17.27
CA LEU A 533 -18.71 -40.55 18.63
C LEU A 533 -17.25 -40.92 18.96
N GLU A 534 -16.50 -41.52 18.03
CA GLU A 534 -15.08 -41.79 18.21
C GLU A 534 -14.29 -40.50 18.46
N GLU A 535 -14.51 -39.50 17.62
CA GLU A 535 -13.83 -38.20 17.72
C GLU A 535 -14.29 -37.39 18.95
N ALA A 536 -15.56 -37.45 19.30
CA ALA A 536 -16.12 -36.82 20.50
C ALA A 536 -15.51 -37.38 21.78
N VAL A 537 -15.27 -38.69 21.84
CA VAL A 537 -14.64 -39.30 23.01
C VAL A 537 -13.13 -39.10 23.01
N PHE A 538 -12.44 -39.31 21.89
CA PHE A 538 -10.97 -39.28 21.86
C PHE A 538 -10.36 -37.88 21.74
N LYS A 539 -11.01 -36.93 21.05
CA LYS A 539 -10.49 -35.56 20.88
C LYS A 539 -11.13 -34.56 21.83
N LEU A 540 -12.46 -34.61 21.99
CA LEU A 540 -13.18 -33.65 22.85
C LEU A 540 -13.23 -34.09 24.32
N MET A 541 -12.86 -35.34 24.64
CA MET A 541 -12.86 -35.89 26.01
C MET A 541 -14.19 -35.68 26.74
N ILE A 542 -15.32 -35.75 26.01
CA ILE A 542 -16.64 -35.56 26.61
C ILE A 542 -16.91 -36.73 27.57
N GLU A 543 -17.24 -36.45 28.82
CA GLU A 543 -17.41 -37.48 29.87
C GLU A 543 -18.86 -37.96 30.05
N THR A 544 -19.79 -37.64 29.13
CA THR A 544 -21.20 -38.02 29.32
C THR A 544 -21.44 -39.51 29.13
N ASP A 545 -22.10 -40.11 30.11
CA ASP A 545 -22.36 -41.55 30.13
C ASP A 545 -23.13 -42.06 28.92
N GLU A 546 -24.01 -41.24 28.35
CA GLU A 546 -24.87 -41.62 27.23
C GLU A 546 -24.09 -41.80 25.93
N ILE A 547 -23.13 -40.91 25.64
CA ILE A 547 -22.24 -40.99 24.48
C ILE A 547 -21.36 -42.24 24.57
N HIS A 548 -20.73 -42.44 25.73
CA HIS A 548 -19.83 -43.59 25.94
C HIS A 548 -20.60 -44.91 25.87
N THR A 549 -21.81 -44.96 26.43
CA THR A 549 -22.67 -46.14 26.34
C THR A 549 -23.16 -46.38 24.91
N MET A 550 -23.48 -45.33 24.15
CA MET A 550 -23.89 -45.43 22.75
C MET A 550 -22.76 -45.93 21.84
N LEU A 551 -21.53 -45.44 22.04
CA LEU A 551 -20.36 -45.90 21.30
C LEU A 551 -20.04 -47.38 21.59
N VAL A 552 -20.12 -47.79 22.86
CA VAL A 552 -19.96 -49.21 23.25
C VAL A 552 -21.04 -50.08 22.58
N ASN A 553 -22.29 -49.62 22.55
CA ASN A 553 -23.36 -50.35 21.89
C ASN A 553 -23.14 -50.48 20.37
N ILE A 554 -22.66 -49.45 19.70
CA ILE A 554 -22.34 -49.50 18.27
C ILE A 554 -21.21 -50.50 18.01
N TYR A 555 -20.13 -50.47 18.80
CA TYR A 555 -19.07 -51.46 18.67
C TYR A 555 -19.54 -52.89 18.97
N LEU A 556 -20.45 -53.07 19.94
CA LEU A 556 -21.05 -54.38 20.20
C LEU A 556 -21.92 -54.86 19.03
N ASP A 557 -22.69 -53.97 18.40
CA ASP A 557 -23.53 -54.29 17.25
C ASP A 557 -22.71 -54.60 15.99
N GLU A 558 -21.60 -53.89 15.76
CA GLU A 558 -20.65 -54.19 14.67
C GLU A 558 -20.02 -55.59 14.87
N VAL A 559 -19.51 -55.89 16.07
CA VAL A 559 -18.89 -57.19 16.35
C VAL A 559 -19.90 -58.36 16.31
N LEU A 560 -21.18 -58.09 16.57
CA LEU A 560 -22.25 -59.09 16.49
C LEU A 560 -22.79 -59.30 15.06
N SER A 561 -22.56 -58.36 14.13
CA SER A 561 -23.14 -58.39 12.78
C SER A 561 -22.21 -58.92 11.69
N GLU A 562 -20.88 -58.83 11.84
CA GLU A 562 -19.93 -59.26 10.80
C GLU A 562 -19.30 -60.64 11.10
N THR A 563 -19.00 -61.44 10.06
CA THR A 563 -18.56 -62.85 10.18
C THR A 563 -17.11 -63.16 9.76
N SER A 564 -16.20 -62.18 9.65
CA SER A 564 -14.77 -62.49 9.39
C SER A 564 -13.84 -61.30 9.62
N ASP A 565 -12.68 -61.58 10.24
CA ASP A 565 -11.42 -60.81 10.44
C ASP A 565 -11.48 -59.33 10.93
N ASP A 566 -12.40 -58.48 10.46
CA ASP A 566 -12.55 -57.09 10.95
C ASP A 566 -13.14 -57.02 12.38
N ASN A 567 -13.78 -58.11 12.81
CA ASN A 567 -14.22 -58.34 14.19
C ASN A 567 -13.06 -58.25 15.20
N GLU A 568 -11.85 -58.70 14.84
CA GLU A 568 -10.75 -58.70 15.80
C GLU A 568 -10.22 -57.27 16.01
N GLN A 569 -10.17 -56.47 14.95
CA GLN A 569 -9.74 -55.07 15.03
C GLN A 569 -10.75 -54.20 15.79
N THR A 570 -12.04 -54.34 15.49
CA THR A 570 -13.13 -53.65 16.22
C THR A 570 -13.20 -54.11 17.68
N ARG A 571 -12.99 -55.40 17.95
CA ARG A 571 -12.90 -55.94 19.32
C ARG A 571 -11.71 -55.39 20.09
N ILE A 572 -10.54 -55.26 19.47
CA ILE A 572 -9.36 -54.60 20.07
C ILE A 572 -9.65 -53.12 20.34
N LYS A 573 -10.33 -52.41 19.42
CA LYS A 573 -10.75 -51.01 19.63
C LYS A 573 -11.71 -50.89 20.82
N LEU A 574 -12.70 -51.79 20.92
CA LEU A 574 -13.64 -51.85 22.05
C LEU A 574 -12.92 -52.15 23.37
N GLN A 575 -12.00 -53.13 23.41
CA GLN A 575 -11.22 -53.41 24.62
C GLN A 575 -10.37 -52.22 25.06
N LYS A 576 -9.68 -51.57 24.11
CA LYS A 576 -8.92 -50.33 24.38
C LYS A 576 -9.82 -49.22 24.89
N PHE A 577 -11.03 -49.09 24.35
CA PHE A 577 -12.02 -48.11 24.79
C PHE A 577 -12.50 -48.36 26.22
N LEU A 578 -12.86 -49.61 26.54
CA LEU A 578 -13.34 -50.02 27.87
C LEU A 578 -12.27 -49.86 28.96
N VAL A 579 -10.99 -50.03 28.60
CA VAL A 579 -9.87 -49.78 29.52
C VAL A 579 -9.71 -48.27 29.79
N LYS A 580 -9.75 -47.44 28.74
CA LYS A 580 -9.46 -46.00 28.82
C LYS A 580 -10.59 -45.16 29.40
N SER A 581 -11.84 -45.46 29.07
CA SER A 581 -13.01 -44.68 29.51
C SER A 581 -13.54 -45.20 30.85
N ASN A 582 -14.03 -44.28 31.70
CA ASN A 582 -14.66 -44.60 32.99
C ASN A 582 -16.13 -44.14 33.08
N SER A 583 -16.63 -43.43 32.07
CA SER A 583 -17.90 -42.72 32.10
C SER A 583 -19.09 -43.51 31.52
N TYR A 584 -18.91 -44.67 30.88
CA TYR A 584 -20.07 -45.44 30.39
C TYR A 584 -20.89 -46.07 31.52
N ARG A 585 -22.19 -46.30 31.27
CA ARG A 585 -23.07 -47.00 32.21
C ARG A 585 -22.73 -48.49 32.26
N ILE A 586 -21.83 -48.87 33.17
CA ILE A 586 -21.28 -50.22 33.31
C ILE A 586 -22.39 -51.29 33.39
N GLN A 587 -23.46 -51.04 34.15
CA GLN A 587 -24.57 -51.99 34.31
C GLN A 587 -25.38 -52.20 33.02
N ALA A 588 -25.58 -51.16 32.22
CA ALA A 588 -26.31 -51.26 30.95
C ALA A 588 -25.52 -52.08 29.92
N VAL A 589 -24.21 -51.86 29.86
CA VAL A 589 -23.28 -52.61 29.01
C VAL A 589 -23.18 -54.06 29.48
N LEU A 590 -23.03 -54.32 30.78
CA LEU A 590 -22.98 -55.68 31.34
C LEU A 590 -24.24 -56.49 31.05
N ASN A 591 -25.43 -55.89 31.17
CA ASN A 591 -26.69 -56.57 30.87
C ASN A 591 -26.78 -57.01 29.40
N ARG A 592 -26.25 -56.20 28.48
CA ARG A 592 -26.23 -56.54 27.05
C ARG A 592 -25.19 -57.61 26.76
N ILE A 593 -23.99 -57.50 27.34
CA ILE A 593 -22.90 -58.46 27.10
C ILE A 593 -23.21 -59.81 27.75
N ASN A 594 -23.83 -59.87 28.93
CA ASN A 594 -24.22 -61.12 29.59
C ASN A 594 -25.24 -61.95 28.79
N GLN A 595 -25.99 -61.33 27.87
CA GLN A 595 -26.88 -62.06 26.95
C GLN A 595 -26.08 -62.86 25.90
N THR A 596 -24.81 -62.52 25.69
CA THR A 596 -23.92 -63.08 24.67
C THR A 596 -22.66 -63.70 25.30
N LYS A 597 -22.53 -65.03 25.25
CA LYS A 597 -21.40 -65.77 25.87
C LYS A 597 -20.02 -65.56 25.21
N GLN A 598 -19.92 -64.72 24.19
CA GLN A 598 -18.72 -64.58 23.35
C GLN A 598 -17.70 -63.53 23.85
N PHE A 599 -18.13 -62.61 24.71
CA PHE A 599 -17.34 -61.43 25.14
C PHE A 599 -16.70 -61.60 26.53
N LYS A 600 -16.06 -62.75 26.79
CA LYS A 600 -15.53 -63.08 28.12
C LYS A 600 -14.42 -62.13 28.60
N ARG A 601 -13.54 -61.65 27.70
CA ARG A 601 -12.46 -60.71 28.04
C ARG A 601 -13.03 -59.34 28.41
N GLU A 602 -14.01 -58.87 27.63
CA GLU A 602 -14.72 -57.63 27.86
C GLU A 602 -15.54 -57.68 29.17
N LEU A 603 -16.16 -58.82 29.49
CA LEU A 603 -16.83 -59.05 30.78
C LEU A 603 -15.85 -58.94 31.96
N ALA A 604 -14.68 -59.56 31.87
CA ALA A 604 -13.66 -59.46 32.91
C ALA A 604 -13.16 -58.01 33.11
N LEU A 605 -13.04 -57.23 32.02
CA LEU A 605 -12.71 -55.80 32.09
C LEU A 605 -13.79 -55.01 32.85
N LEU A 606 -15.06 -55.26 32.55
CA LEU A 606 -16.18 -54.57 33.18
C LEU A 606 -16.34 -54.93 34.67
N TYR A 607 -16.19 -56.20 35.04
CA TYR A 607 -16.21 -56.61 36.46
C TYR A 607 -15.04 -56.01 37.24
N GLY A 608 -13.86 -55.88 36.62
CA GLY A 608 -12.73 -55.19 37.25
C GLY A 608 -13.00 -53.70 37.51
N LYS A 609 -13.75 -53.03 36.63
CA LYS A 609 -14.20 -51.63 36.82
C LYS A 609 -15.29 -51.50 37.90
N LEU A 610 -16.12 -52.52 38.12
CA LEU A 610 -17.07 -52.59 39.25
C LEU A 610 -16.41 -52.88 40.60
N ASN A 611 -15.09 -53.08 40.64
CA ASN A 611 -14.33 -53.58 41.79
C ASN A 611 -14.71 -55.00 42.26
N ASP A 612 -15.43 -55.77 41.43
CA ASP A 612 -15.69 -57.18 41.65
C ASP A 612 -14.55 -58.03 41.09
N PHE A 613 -13.37 -57.93 41.72
CA PHE A 613 -12.14 -58.58 41.23
C PHE A 613 -12.23 -60.10 41.21
N GLU A 614 -12.94 -60.71 42.16
CA GLU A 614 -13.07 -62.17 42.24
C GLU A 614 -13.78 -62.73 41.00
N GLN A 615 -14.88 -62.09 40.56
CA GLN A 615 -15.61 -62.50 39.35
C GLN A 615 -14.80 -62.23 38.08
N ALA A 616 -14.11 -61.07 38.02
CA ALA A 616 -13.23 -60.75 36.90
C ALA A 616 -12.11 -61.79 36.71
N PHE A 617 -11.42 -62.14 37.80
CA PHE A 617 -10.35 -63.13 37.76
C PHE A 617 -10.87 -64.55 37.59
N GLN A 618 -12.07 -64.89 38.10
CA GLN A 618 -12.70 -66.18 37.81
C GLN A 618 -12.93 -66.37 36.31
N ILE A 619 -13.40 -65.35 35.60
CA ILE A 619 -13.58 -65.43 34.14
C ILE A 619 -12.24 -65.58 33.42
N LEU A 620 -11.21 -64.83 33.81
CA LEU A 620 -9.89 -64.89 33.18
C LEU A 620 -9.16 -66.23 33.43
N VAL A 621 -9.21 -66.73 34.66
CA VAL A 621 -8.46 -67.92 35.10
C VAL A 621 -9.23 -69.21 34.80
N ASN A 622 -10.54 -69.25 35.03
CA ASN A 622 -11.32 -70.48 34.87
C ASN A 622 -11.99 -70.63 33.52
N GLU A 623 -12.34 -69.55 32.83
CA GLU A 623 -13.08 -69.63 31.57
C GLU A 623 -12.27 -69.31 30.32
N LEU A 624 -11.18 -68.56 30.46
CA LEU A 624 -10.26 -68.16 29.38
C LEU A 624 -8.88 -68.84 29.48
N GLU A 625 -8.53 -69.40 30.64
CA GLU A 625 -7.25 -70.08 30.92
C GLU A 625 -6.00 -69.26 30.54
N ASP A 626 -6.14 -67.92 30.49
CA ASP A 626 -5.09 -66.99 30.06
C ASP A 626 -4.39 -66.38 31.29
N TYR A 627 -3.54 -67.18 31.92
CA TYR A 627 -2.90 -66.86 33.20
C TYR A 627 -1.96 -65.65 33.11
N GLN A 628 -1.24 -65.52 31.99
CA GLN A 628 -0.32 -64.41 31.75
C GLN A 628 -1.07 -63.09 31.57
N TYR A 629 -2.23 -63.10 30.88
CA TYR A 629 -3.09 -61.93 30.77
C TYR A 629 -3.70 -61.54 32.13
N ALA A 630 -4.09 -62.52 32.96
CA ALA A 630 -4.62 -62.25 34.30
C ALA A 630 -3.60 -61.55 35.21
N GLU A 631 -2.33 -61.95 35.15
CA GLU A 631 -1.23 -61.28 35.87
C GLU A 631 -1.03 -59.84 35.38
N ASN A 632 -0.92 -59.64 34.06
CA ASN A 632 -0.75 -58.31 33.47
C ASN A 632 -1.94 -57.40 33.77
N TYR A 633 -3.16 -57.95 33.79
CA TYR A 633 -4.37 -57.22 34.14
C TYR A 633 -4.41 -56.84 35.63
N CYS A 634 -3.91 -57.70 36.52
CA CYS A 634 -3.73 -57.39 37.94
C CYS A 634 -2.76 -56.22 38.14
N VAL A 635 -1.62 -56.25 37.45
CA VAL A 635 -0.66 -55.12 37.46
C VAL A 635 -1.33 -53.84 36.97
N ALA A 636 -2.07 -53.89 35.86
CA ALA A 636 -2.76 -52.73 35.30
C ALA A 636 -3.84 -52.15 36.24
N LEU A 637 -4.65 -52.99 36.90
CA LEU A 637 -5.65 -52.54 37.88
C LEU A 637 -5.03 -51.96 39.16
N SER A 638 -3.82 -52.41 39.49
CA SER A 638 -3.10 -51.99 40.70
C SER A 638 -2.36 -50.66 40.54
N HIS A 639 -2.03 -50.25 39.30
CA HIS A 639 -1.13 -49.12 39.02
C HIS A 639 -1.59 -47.78 39.63
N ASP A 640 -2.91 -47.50 39.62
CA ASP A 640 -3.46 -46.21 40.07
C ASP A 640 -4.09 -46.25 41.48
N LYS A 641 -4.03 -47.41 42.16
CA LYS A 641 -4.67 -47.63 43.46
C LYS A 641 -3.69 -47.48 44.64
N SER A 642 -4.25 -47.25 45.84
CA SER A 642 -3.45 -47.16 47.07
C SER A 642 -2.74 -48.49 47.37
N ASN A 643 -1.63 -48.47 48.11
CA ASN A 643 -0.86 -49.69 48.42
C ASN A 643 -1.71 -50.78 49.11
N ASP A 644 -2.78 -50.41 49.83
CA ASP A 644 -3.68 -51.38 50.46
C ASP A 644 -4.67 -51.98 49.45
N ASP A 645 -5.20 -51.16 48.52
CA ASP A 645 -6.04 -51.65 47.42
C ASP A 645 -5.28 -52.54 46.44
N ARG A 646 -3.99 -52.23 46.19
CA ARG A 646 -3.10 -53.08 45.38
C ARG A 646 -2.99 -54.48 45.95
N LYS A 647 -2.82 -54.57 47.27
CA LYS A 647 -2.82 -55.86 47.97
C LYS A 647 -4.17 -56.54 47.83
N ILE A 648 -5.30 -55.86 47.98
CA ILE A 648 -6.63 -56.47 47.86
C ILE A 648 -6.81 -57.13 46.49
N VAL A 649 -6.45 -56.44 45.39
CA VAL A 649 -6.53 -56.99 44.03
C VAL A 649 -5.59 -58.19 43.85
N ALA A 650 -4.36 -58.08 44.34
CA ALA A 650 -3.37 -59.14 44.27
C ALA A 650 -3.80 -60.40 45.05
N HIS A 651 -4.38 -60.24 46.24
CA HIS A 651 -4.93 -61.34 47.03
C HIS A 651 -6.17 -61.95 46.38
N ALA A 652 -7.02 -61.17 45.70
CA ALA A 652 -8.16 -61.69 44.96
C ALA A 652 -7.71 -62.64 43.84
N LEU A 653 -6.71 -62.24 43.03
CA LEU A 653 -6.13 -63.10 42.00
C LEU A 653 -5.47 -64.35 42.61
N PHE A 654 -4.70 -64.19 43.69
CA PHE A 654 -4.08 -65.31 44.40
C PHE A 654 -5.11 -66.32 44.94
N ASN A 655 -6.21 -65.84 45.54
CA ASN A 655 -7.26 -66.70 46.05
C ASN A 655 -7.99 -67.46 44.93
N VAL A 656 -8.21 -66.81 43.78
CA VAL A 656 -8.79 -67.48 42.60
C VAL A 656 -7.85 -68.55 42.07
N PHE A 657 -6.55 -68.28 41.96
CA PHE A 657 -5.59 -69.30 41.58
C PHE A 657 -5.55 -70.47 42.57
N LEU A 658 -5.57 -70.21 43.88
CA LEU A 658 -5.62 -71.26 44.90
C LEU A 658 -6.90 -72.11 44.82
N ALA A 659 -8.05 -71.49 44.60
CA ALA A 659 -9.32 -72.18 44.43
C ALA A 659 -9.37 -73.05 43.17
N SER A 660 -8.57 -72.70 42.16
CA SER A 660 -8.49 -73.42 40.88
C SER A 660 -7.38 -74.48 40.83
N LEU A 661 -6.53 -74.59 41.85
CA LEU A 661 -5.44 -75.57 41.95
C LEU A 661 -5.90 -77.02 41.75
N ASP A 662 -7.14 -77.34 42.17
CA ASP A 662 -7.71 -78.68 42.04
C ASP A 662 -8.00 -79.09 40.59
N LYS A 663 -8.11 -78.13 39.66
CA LYS A 663 -8.46 -78.38 38.25
C LYS A 663 -7.22 -78.61 37.38
N HIS A 664 -6.19 -77.77 37.52
CA HIS A 664 -4.95 -77.86 36.73
C HIS A 664 -3.72 -77.64 37.63
N PRO A 665 -3.21 -78.70 38.31
CA PRO A 665 -2.21 -78.54 39.37
C PRO A 665 -0.86 -78.02 38.85
N ASN A 666 -0.39 -78.46 37.67
CA ASN A 666 0.97 -78.11 37.22
C ASN A 666 1.05 -76.67 36.68
N GLU A 667 0.15 -76.28 35.77
CA GLU A 667 0.15 -74.97 35.13
C GLU A 667 -0.18 -73.83 36.10
N ILE A 668 -1.11 -74.07 37.04
CA ILE A 668 -1.45 -73.09 38.07
C ILE A 668 -0.33 -72.96 39.10
N THR A 669 0.38 -74.05 39.45
CA THR A 669 1.55 -73.92 40.34
C THR A 669 2.66 -73.07 39.72
N GLU A 670 2.86 -73.18 38.40
CA GLU A 670 3.83 -72.35 37.67
C GLU A 670 3.37 -70.89 37.59
N ALA A 671 2.09 -70.63 37.28
CA ALA A 671 1.50 -69.29 37.27
C ALA A 671 1.53 -68.64 38.66
N VAL A 672 1.19 -69.36 39.73
CA VAL A 672 1.26 -68.82 41.11
C VAL A 672 2.71 -68.54 41.49
N HIS A 673 3.66 -69.39 41.10
CA HIS A 673 5.08 -69.12 41.32
C HIS A 673 5.54 -67.86 40.56
N HIS A 674 5.13 -67.70 39.30
CA HIS A 674 5.44 -66.53 38.48
C HIS A 674 4.85 -65.23 39.09
N LEU A 675 3.57 -65.24 39.45
CA LEU A 675 2.88 -64.15 40.15
C LEU A 675 3.56 -63.76 41.47
N LEU A 676 3.93 -64.73 42.31
CA LEU A 676 4.60 -64.47 43.60
C LEU A 676 6.04 -63.98 43.43
N CYS A 677 6.68 -64.29 42.30
CA CYS A 677 8.01 -63.79 41.94
C CYS A 677 7.97 -62.45 41.19
N ASN A 678 6.83 -62.03 40.65
CA ASN A 678 6.69 -60.79 39.91
C ASN A 678 6.75 -59.54 40.82
N ASN A 679 7.85 -58.77 40.69
CA ASN A 679 8.18 -57.62 41.54
C ASN A 679 7.15 -56.48 41.52
N GLU A 680 6.33 -56.39 40.48
CA GLU A 680 5.36 -55.30 40.29
C GLU A 680 4.09 -55.49 41.14
N ILE A 681 3.80 -56.71 41.57
CA ILE A 681 2.60 -57.03 42.37
C ILE A 681 2.98 -57.03 43.86
N GLU A 682 2.35 -56.14 44.64
CA GLU A 682 2.57 -56.05 46.09
C GLU A 682 1.67 -57.03 46.85
N PHE A 683 2.30 -57.79 47.74
CA PHE A 683 1.63 -58.79 48.54
C PHE A 683 1.81 -58.56 50.03
N ASP A 684 0.83 -59.00 50.83
CA ASP A 684 1.08 -59.28 52.23
C ASP A 684 1.60 -60.71 52.34
N PHE A 685 2.92 -60.82 52.34
CA PHE A 685 3.59 -62.11 52.44
C PHE A 685 3.22 -62.88 53.72
N ILE A 686 2.75 -62.23 54.78
CA ILE A 686 2.32 -62.93 56.00
C ILE A 686 0.98 -63.64 55.77
N GLU A 687 0.04 -62.99 55.08
CA GLU A 687 -1.25 -63.60 54.75
C GLU A 687 -1.11 -64.72 53.71
N ILE A 688 -0.22 -64.54 52.73
CA ILE A 688 0.08 -65.55 51.72
C ILE A 688 0.71 -66.78 52.35
N LEU A 689 1.72 -66.61 53.21
CA LEU A 689 2.39 -67.75 53.87
C LEU A 689 1.41 -68.59 54.71
N LYS A 690 0.34 -67.98 55.25
CA LYS A 690 -0.70 -68.72 55.99
C LYS A 690 -1.63 -69.54 55.09
N ARG A 691 -1.77 -69.17 53.82
CA ARG A 691 -2.71 -69.77 52.85
C ARG A 691 -2.04 -70.69 51.83
N LEU A 692 -0.72 -70.74 51.79
CA LEU A 692 0.01 -71.62 50.87
C LEU A 692 -0.26 -73.11 51.18
N PRO A 693 -0.39 -73.97 50.15
CA PRO A 693 -0.52 -75.41 50.34
C PRO A 693 0.69 -76.01 51.05
N SER A 694 0.46 -76.90 52.01
CA SER A 694 1.53 -77.59 52.77
C SER A 694 2.37 -78.57 51.92
N GLN A 695 1.98 -78.79 50.67
CA GLN A 695 2.60 -79.73 49.73
C GLN A 695 3.82 -79.13 49.02
N TRP A 696 4.04 -77.81 49.12
CA TRP A 696 5.13 -77.13 48.42
C TRP A 696 6.46 -77.28 49.15
N SER A 697 7.51 -77.63 48.41
CA SER A 697 8.85 -77.74 48.97
C SER A 697 9.42 -76.36 49.35
N ILE A 698 10.18 -76.28 50.44
CA ILE A 698 10.86 -75.05 50.87
C ILE A 698 11.81 -74.53 49.78
N LEU A 699 12.35 -75.42 48.95
CA LEU A 699 13.21 -75.08 47.81
C LEU A 699 12.45 -74.27 46.75
N SER A 700 11.19 -74.62 46.47
CA SER A 700 10.29 -73.89 45.54
C SER A 700 9.85 -72.54 46.11
N LEU A 701 9.90 -72.36 47.44
CA LEU A 701 9.54 -71.11 48.11
C LEU A 701 10.74 -70.18 48.33
N LYS A 702 11.96 -70.60 47.98
CA LYS A 702 13.19 -69.86 48.25
C LYS A 702 13.14 -68.44 47.69
N ASP A 703 12.73 -68.27 46.43
CA ASP A 703 12.74 -66.97 45.77
C ASP A 703 11.66 -66.04 46.34
N ILE A 704 10.50 -66.60 46.72
CA ILE A 704 9.41 -65.89 47.39
C ILE A 704 9.84 -65.42 48.78
N LEU A 705 10.49 -66.29 49.57
CA LEU A 705 10.98 -65.95 50.91
C LEU A 705 12.11 -64.91 50.85
N LEU A 706 13.02 -65.01 49.88
CA LEU A 706 14.06 -64.01 49.65
C LEU A 706 13.46 -62.66 49.26
N ARG A 707 12.43 -62.65 48.41
CA ARG A 707 11.69 -61.45 48.06
C ARG A 707 11.00 -60.84 49.29
N ALA A 708 10.25 -61.63 50.05
CA ALA A 708 9.55 -61.21 51.26
C ALA A 708 10.53 -60.57 52.28
N MET A 709 11.66 -61.22 52.54
CA MET A 709 12.68 -60.72 53.47
C MET A 709 13.31 -59.41 53.00
N ARG A 710 13.58 -59.28 51.68
CA ARG A 710 14.07 -58.04 51.08
C ARG A 710 13.04 -56.92 51.19
N THR A 711 11.76 -57.18 50.91
CA THR A 711 10.69 -56.19 51.04
C THR A 711 10.52 -55.72 52.48
N TYR A 712 10.52 -56.63 53.46
CA TYR A 712 10.41 -56.24 54.87
C TYR A 712 11.64 -55.45 55.34
N SER A 713 12.85 -55.86 54.96
CA SER A 713 14.08 -55.12 55.26
C SER A 713 14.07 -53.72 54.63
N TYR A 714 13.53 -53.59 53.42
CA TYR A 714 13.38 -52.31 52.73
C TYR A 714 12.34 -51.42 53.40
N ILE A 715 11.17 -51.95 53.78
CA ILE A 715 10.14 -51.21 54.50
C ILE A 715 10.69 -50.71 55.85
N GLU A 716 11.42 -51.54 56.58
CA GLU A 716 12.04 -51.15 57.86
C GLU A 716 13.08 -50.02 57.67
N ARG A 717 13.96 -50.13 56.67
CA ARG A 717 14.99 -49.11 56.42
C ARG A 717 14.38 -47.81 55.90
N SER A 718 13.42 -47.89 54.98
CA SER A 718 12.76 -46.73 54.38
C SER A 718 11.90 -45.98 55.40
N THR A 719 11.21 -46.69 56.30
CA THR A 719 10.48 -46.06 57.41
C THR A 719 11.42 -45.36 58.38
N LYS A 720 12.56 -45.97 58.75
CA LYS A 720 13.60 -45.31 59.56
C LYS A 720 14.14 -44.03 58.88
N LEU A 721 14.39 -44.06 57.57
CA LEU A 721 14.81 -42.88 56.81
C LEU A 721 13.72 -41.81 56.76
N LYS A 722 12.46 -42.16 56.50
CA LYS A 722 11.32 -41.23 56.52
C LYS A 722 11.20 -40.56 57.89
N ILE A 723 11.32 -41.32 58.98
CA ILE A 723 11.33 -40.78 60.34
C ILE A 723 12.48 -39.79 60.53
N ALA A 724 13.70 -40.12 60.09
CA ALA A 724 14.86 -39.25 60.21
C ALA A 724 14.72 -37.95 59.38
N LEU A 725 14.22 -38.04 58.15
CA LEU A 725 13.97 -36.88 57.29
C LEU A 725 12.87 -35.97 57.85
N ASN A 726 11.77 -36.55 58.32
CA ASN A 726 10.71 -35.78 58.98
C ASN A 726 11.22 -35.07 60.24
N ARG A 727 12.09 -35.72 61.02
CA ARG A 727 12.78 -35.06 62.15
C ARG A 727 13.61 -33.86 61.69
N ILE A 728 14.41 -34.01 60.63
CA ILE A 728 15.21 -32.90 60.07
C ILE A 728 14.32 -31.77 59.56
N GLN A 729 13.22 -32.09 58.89
CA GLN A 729 12.28 -31.09 58.38
C GLN A 729 11.60 -30.33 59.53
N ASN A 730 11.19 -31.03 60.59
CA ASN A 730 10.69 -30.41 61.81
C ASN A 730 11.74 -29.49 62.44
N GLU A 731 13.00 -29.92 62.53
CA GLU A 731 14.08 -29.06 63.04
C GLU A 731 14.30 -27.82 62.17
N LYS A 732 14.30 -27.96 60.83
CA LYS A 732 14.39 -26.82 59.92
C LYS A 732 13.22 -25.85 60.07
N LEU A 733 12.00 -26.36 60.24
CA LEU A 733 10.81 -25.55 60.50
C LEU A 733 10.91 -24.85 61.85
N ASN A 734 11.41 -25.52 62.89
CA ASN A 734 11.68 -24.93 64.18
C ASN A 734 12.71 -23.79 64.08
N ILE A 735 13.79 -23.98 63.31
CA ILE A 735 14.79 -22.92 63.04
C ILE A 735 14.17 -21.74 62.28
N LYS A 736 13.30 -21.99 61.30
CA LYS A 736 12.57 -20.91 60.61
C LYS A 736 11.63 -20.18 61.57
N LEU A 737 10.90 -20.90 62.42
CA LEU A 737 10.05 -20.33 63.45
C LEU A 737 10.84 -19.49 64.44
N THR A 738 12.02 -19.93 64.89
CA THR A 738 12.87 -19.14 65.79
C THR A 738 13.39 -17.89 65.08
N LYS A 739 13.82 -17.97 63.81
CA LYS A 739 14.19 -16.78 63.03
C LYS A 739 13.05 -15.77 62.90
N LEU A 740 11.82 -16.24 62.66
CA LEU A 740 10.64 -15.37 62.60
C LEU A 740 10.33 -14.76 63.98
N LYS A 741 10.41 -15.55 65.06
CA LYS A 741 10.22 -15.06 66.43
C LYS A 741 11.27 -14.04 66.87
N CYS A 742 12.51 -14.15 66.36
CA CYS A 742 13.59 -13.22 66.65
C CYS A 742 13.66 -12.03 65.66
N SER A 743 12.77 -11.96 64.68
CA SER A 743 12.72 -10.84 63.73
C SER A 743 11.97 -9.67 64.35
N ASN A 744 12.66 -8.53 64.45
CA ASN A 744 12.08 -7.30 65.00
C ASN A 744 11.71 -6.39 63.84
N VAL A 745 10.53 -5.78 63.91
CA VAL A 745 10.03 -4.88 62.87
C VAL A 745 9.95 -3.47 63.44
N ILE A 746 10.73 -2.56 62.87
CA ILE A 746 10.78 -1.17 63.29
C ILE A 746 9.59 -0.42 62.67
N ILE A 747 8.77 0.21 63.53
CA ILE A 747 7.65 1.07 63.14
C ILE A 747 8.13 2.52 63.26
N ASN A 748 8.21 3.22 62.13
CA ASN A 748 8.53 4.65 62.07
C ASN A 748 7.28 5.46 61.75
N GLU A 749 7.27 6.76 62.04
CA GLU A 749 6.14 7.69 61.85
C GLU A 749 5.63 7.78 60.39
N TYR A 750 6.45 7.37 59.43
CA TYR A 750 6.11 7.35 58.00
C TYR A 750 5.41 6.05 57.53
N ARG A 751 5.41 4.99 58.36
CA ARG A 751 4.77 3.72 57.99
C ARG A 751 3.26 3.77 58.23
N ARG A 752 2.49 3.37 57.21
CA ARG A 752 1.03 3.36 57.20
C ARG A 752 0.52 1.94 57.03
N CYS A 753 -0.63 1.64 57.62
CA CYS A 753 -1.29 0.35 57.47
C CYS A 753 -1.70 0.11 56.02
N LYS A 754 -1.41 -1.08 55.48
CA LYS A 754 -1.78 -1.43 54.08
C LYS A 754 -3.30 -1.38 53.81
N HIS A 755 -4.14 -1.56 54.83
CA HIS A 755 -5.59 -1.65 54.66
C HIS A 755 -6.31 -0.31 54.86
N CYS A 756 -6.06 0.40 55.97
CA CYS A 756 -6.71 1.68 56.26
C CYS A 756 -5.88 2.91 55.89
N LEU A 757 -4.62 2.72 55.47
CA LEU A 757 -3.66 3.78 55.11
C LEU A 757 -3.37 4.79 56.23
N GLN A 758 -3.80 4.53 57.46
CA GLN A 758 -3.51 5.36 58.63
C GLN A 758 -2.18 4.99 59.30
N GLN A 759 -1.60 5.94 60.04
CA GLN A 759 -0.36 5.72 60.81
C GLN A 759 -0.57 4.75 61.97
N PHE A 760 0.52 4.10 62.41
CA PHE A 760 0.51 3.25 63.59
C PHE A 760 0.74 4.09 64.86
N TYR A 761 -0.29 4.23 65.68
CA TYR A 761 -0.18 4.87 67.00
C TYR A 761 0.11 3.87 68.13
N GLU A 762 -0.17 2.59 67.89
CA GLU A 762 0.09 1.49 68.82
C GLU A 762 1.36 0.72 68.42
N THR A 763 2.09 0.19 69.41
CA THR A 763 3.30 -0.62 69.18
C THR A 763 3.02 -2.04 68.66
N SER A 764 1.74 -2.46 68.61
CA SER A 764 1.34 -3.77 68.12
C SER A 764 0.89 -3.72 66.66
N CYS A 765 1.52 -4.51 65.79
CA CYS A 765 1.14 -4.64 64.38
C CYS A 765 1.24 -6.10 63.92
N ILE A 766 0.44 -6.47 62.92
CA ILE A 766 0.52 -7.78 62.26
C ILE A 766 1.28 -7.58 60.95
N VAL A 767 2.24 -8.47 60.69
CA VAL A 767 3.06 -8.44 59.49
C VAL A 767 2.69 -9.64 58.62
N TYR A 768 2.19 -9.37 57.41
CA TYR A 768 1.91 -10.40 56.42
C TYR A 768 3.21 -10.97 55.83
N GLN A 769 3.14 -12.12 55.14
CA GLN A 769 4.31 -12.77 54.52
C GLN A 769 5.07 -11.84 53.55
N ASP A 770 4.38 -10.89 52.93
CA ASP A 770 4.94 -9.87 52.03
C ASP A 770 5.70 -8.75 52.77
N GLY A 771 5.81 -8.81 54.09
CA GLY A 771 6.43 -7.78 54.93
C GLY A 771 5.55 -6.54 55.18
N SER A 772 4.32 -6.52 54.66
CA SER A 772 3.38 -5.41 54.88
C SER A 772 2.77 -5.44 56.28
N GLN A 773 2.74 -4.28 56.92
CA GLN A 773 2.23 -4.09 58.28
C GLN A 773 0.76 -3.67 58.24
N VAL A 774 -0.06 -4.26 59.10
CA VAL A 774 -1.48 -3.94 59.24
C VAL A 774 -1.83 -3.82 60.72
N HIS A 775 -2.76 -2.93 61.07
CA HIS A 775 -3.25 -2.83 62.46
C HIS A 775 -3.90 -4.16 62.86
N VAL A 776 -3.78 -4.51 64.14
CA VAL A 776 -4.38 -5.74 64.68
C VAL A 776 -5.89 -5.81 64.40
N HIS A 777 -6.58 -4.66 64.45
CA HIS A 777 -8.00 -4.56 64.12
C HIS A 777 -8.29 -4.76 62.62
N CYS A 778 -7.53 -4.12 61.74
CA CYS A 778 -7.70 -4.23 60.29
C CYS A 778 -7.44 -5.66 59.77
N ALA A 779 -6.53 -6.42 60.39
CA ALA A 779 -6.29 -7.81 60.00
C ALA A 779 -7.44 -8.75 60.38
N LYS A 780 -8.15 -8.47 61.49
CA LYS A 780 -9.33 -9.25 61.91
C LYS A 780 -10.55 -9.07 61.01
N GLN A 781 -10.57 -8.07 60.14
CA GLN A 781 -11.64 -7.83 59.16
C GLN A 781 -11.38 -8.51 57.80
N LEU A 782 -10.15 -9.00 57.57
CA LEU A 782 -9.71 -9.62 56.30
C LEU A 782 -9.77 -11.15 56.31
N ASN A 783 -9.94 -11.75 57.49
CA ASN A 783 -10.29 -13.17 57.69
C ASN A 783 -11.75 -13.26 58.10
#